data_AF-A0A834NIC8-F1
#
_entry.id   AF-A0A834NIC8-F1
#
_cell.length_a   1.000
_cell.length_b   1.000
_cell.length_c   1.000
_cell.angle_alpha   90.00
_cell.angle_beta   90.00
_cell.angle_gamma   90.00
#
_symmetry.space_group_name_H-M   'P 1'
#
loop_
_entity.id
_entity.type
_entity.pdbx_description
1 polymer ?
#
loop_
_entity_poly.entity_id
_entity_poly.type
_entity_poly.pdbx_seq_one_letter_code
_entity_poly.pdbx_strand_id
1 'polypeptide(L)'
;MGNNKKQHERMGRVKSANRILSFLVLFHLASKYPNAIMADYMSAELAATCAALGYYDGKKYYLDEHCLDVIKDLIKYLKRDDDAHSIRRYLGQTKLLQSDLLKIFIQHCNKLELWDVLLRLIINLTSPALLIYNEQIPMDKTMRNFYLQIISHLQNYKIALADDQIWTIVNNRLTNIFSIDNMERGEENEMIIERILALIRNVLQVPPDENEKRTDNDATVHDQVLFALHASGIVDILLFIASSAKEQQYHMQILEIISLMLRDQSASQLASAGLQRSTIEKEKDEALLLSIRQKEKLEKFEKLKKYAGARHSRFGGTYVLQNMKAIGDNQMLCHKPYEKVEAVEFNSQKTKVKKPKNKLPIQDSTNQRRSALSIRLFLKEFCVEFLNGVYNPVMRYAKSCVISDVQCDTTEGSCYLWALRFFMEFNRCYKFQVKYVSETISTEIFYIIQRQMDQYYEMIVTDKKRIPIWSYRLHLALEAYKELLHTLMAMDKSPDQDIRESSKVIKSNVFYVPEYRETILSQLLNFDEFKMSRKYLIDLVTTTHIFLKMLEQFCAKGQRSLIVQKLKKKRHKSKKQKSISRKEETPKPSLENRWDDLARELSAVMQDGGSMPEMIPFDATLDTPVDDQKSDAMKRIQKLLRLKHFENAVGLLRACREVWPENDSFGRADIPPEEEFLALREIFFADLGGE
;
A
#
# COMPACT_ATOMS: atom_id res chain seq x y z
N MET A 1 -8.15 -9.40 65.39
CA MET A 1 -8.68 -9.29 64.01
C MET A 1 -9.82 -8.27 63.82
N GLY A 2 -10.43 -7.69 64.88
CA GLY A 2 -11.54 -6.72 64.73
C GLY A 2 -11.17 -5.25 64.44
N ASN A 3 -9.93 -4.82 64.71
CA ASN A 3 -9.55 -3.40 64.58
C ASN A 3 -9.21 -2.94 63.15
N ASN A 4 -8.70 -3.83 62.28
CA ASN A 4 -8.40 -3.46 60.89
C ASN A 4 -9.67 -3.23 60.06
N LYS A 5 -10.75 -3.98 60.30
CA LYS A 5 -12.03 -3.80 59.59
C LYS A 5 -12.66 -2.43 59.86
N LYS A 6 -12.63 -1.97 61.12
CA LYS A 6 -13.14 -0.64 61.51
C LYS A 6 -12.27 0.52 61.00
N GLN A 7 -10.96 0.31 60.84
CA GLN A 7 -10.07 1.30 60.23
C GLN A 7 -10.30 1.44 58.72
N HIS A 8 -10.53 0.33 58.01
CA HIS A 8 -10.87 0.35 56.59
C HIS A 8 -12.25 0.96 56.31
N GLU A 9 -13.27 0.67 57.13
CA GLU A 9 -14.59 1.33 57.04
C GLU A 9 -14.51 2.84 57.33
N ARG A 10 -13.68 3.26 58.30
CA ARG A 10 -13.43 4.68 58.56
C ARG A 10 -12.72 5.36 57.41
N MET A 11 -11.75 4.70 56.77
CA MET A 11 -11.05 5.26 55.61
C MET A 11 -11.97 5.38 54.38
N GLY A 12 -12.87 4.42 54.19
CA GLY A 12 -13.93 4.47 53.17
C GLY A 12 -14.91 5.63 53.40
N ARG A 13 -15.36 5.83 54.64
CA ARG A 13 -16.21 6.98 55.02
C ARG A 13 -15.50 8.32 54.91
N VAL A 14 -14.19 8.40 55.17
CA VAL A 14 -13.41 9.64 55.01
C VAL A 14 -13.24 9.99 53.53
N LYS A 15 -13.08 9.00 52.65
CA LYS A 15 -13.07 9.23 51.19
C LYS A 15 -14.44 9.60 50.64
N SER A 16 -15.53 9.02 51.14
CA SER A 16 -16.88 9.44 50.76
C SER A 16 -17.20 10.85 51.30
N ALA A 17 -16.80 11.18 52.53
CA ALA A 17 -16.95 12.49 53.12
C ALA A 17 -16.14 13.57 52.38
N ASN A 18 -14.91 13.27 51.94
CA ASN A 18 -14.13 14.20 51.12
C ASN A 18 -14.77 14.44 49.74
N ARG A 19 -15.40 13.42 49.14
CA ARG A 19 -16.18 13.60 47.89
C ARG A 19 -17.45 14.42 48.10
N ILE A 20 -18.12 14.26 49.24
CA ILE A 20 -19.29 15.06 49.64
C ILE A 20 -18.87 16.51 49.95
N LEU A 21 -17.70 16.73 50.55
CA LEU A 21 -17.15 18.08 50.75
C LEU A 21 -16.78 18.74 49.42
N SER A 22 -16.20 18.00 48.48
CA SER A 22 -15.99 18.49 47.11
C SER A 22 -17.31 18.86 46.44
N PHE A 23 -18.37 18.07 46.66
CA PHE A 23 -19.73 18.36 46.18
C PHE A 23 -20.30 19.66 46.76
N LEU A 24 -20.13 19.90 48.07
CA LEU A 24 -20.57 21.14 48.73
C LEU A 24 -19.78 22.37 48.29
N VAL A 25 -18.47 22.24 48.06
CA VAL A 25 -17.62 23.32 47.53
C VAL A 25 -17.98 23.65 46.08
N LEU A 26 -18.26 22.64 45.26
CA LEU A 26 -18.75 22.82 43.89
C LEU A 26 -20.16 23.46 43.86
N PHE A 27 -21.04 23.06 44.78
CA PHE A 27 -22.37 23.67 44.93
C PHE A 27 -22.29 25.15 45.30
N HIS A 28 -21.33 25.53 46.13
CA HIS A 28 -21.13 26.93 46.51
C HIS A 28 -20.51 27.78 45.38
N LEU A 29 -19.66 27.18 44.55
CA LEU A 29 -19.11 27.82 43.33
C LEU A 29 -20.16 27.97 42.22
N ALA A 30 -21.10 27.02 42.11
CA ALA A 30 -22.23 27.05 41.17
C ALA A 30 -23.19 28.23 41.39
N SER A 31 -23.25 28.79 42.61
CA SER A 31 -24.06 29.97 42.92
C SER A 31 -23.50 31.29 42.34
N LYS A 32 -22.24 31.30 41.84
CA LYS A 32 -21.52 32.54 41.53
C LYS A 32 -21.31 32.82 40.03
N TYR A 33 -21.50 31.84 39.13
CA TYR A 33 -21.20 31.98 37.69
C TYR A 33 -22.17 31.22 36.77
N PRO A 34 -23.17 31.88 36.16
CA PRO A 34 -24.27 31.19 35.49
C PRO A 34 -23.96 30.52 34.15
N ASN A 35 -22.95 30.97 33.40
CA ASN A 35 -22.55 30.34 32.13
C ASN A 35 -21.65 29.10 32.30
N ALA A 36 -21.17 28.81 33.51
CA ALA A 36 -20.47 27.56 33.85
C ALA A 36 -21.45 26.41 34.22
N ILE A 37 -22.74 26.72 34.41
CA ILE A 37 -23.74 25.81 35.00
C ILE A 37 -24.03 24.58 34.13
N MET A 38 -24.10 24.70 32.80
CA MET A 38 -24.42 23.53 31.95
C MET A 38 -23.28 22.51 31.87
N ALA A 39 -22.03 22.98 31.81
CA ALA A 39 -20.86 22.10 31.78
C ALA A 39 -20.64 21.40 33.14
N ASP A 40 -20.87 22.12 34.24
CA ASP A 40 -20.72 21.58 35.60
C ASP A 40 -21.86 20.63 35.99
N TYR A 41 -23.10 20.87 35.53
CA TYR A 41 -24.23 19.97 35.79
C TYR A 41 -24.07 18.63 35.07
N MET A 42 -23.67 18.65 33.79
CA MET A 42 -23.36 17.43 33.03
C MET A 42 -22.18 16.66 33.64
N SER A 43 -21.15 17.37 34.12
CA SER A 43 -20.02 16.77 34.83
C SER A 43 -20.44 16.10 36.13
N ALA A 44 -21.39 16.68 36.88
CA ALA A 44 -21.92 16.11 38.12
C ALA A 44 -22.81 14.87 37.88
N GLU A 45 -23.67 14.90 36.86
CA GLU A 45 -24.49 13.75 36.45
C GLU A 45 -23.61 12.58 35.99
N LEU A 46 -22.59 12.87 35.17
CA LEU A 46 -21.62 11.86 34.74
C LEU A 46 -20.80 11.32 35.92
N ALA A 47 -20.40 12.17 36.87
CA ALA A 47 -19.69 11.74 38.08
C ALA A 47 -20.55 10.77 38.91
N ALA A 48 -21.83 11.10 39.12
CA ALA A 48 -22.78 10.28 39.85
C ALA A 48 -23.01 8.94 39.13
N THR A 49 -23.19 8.99 37.81
CA THR A 49 -23.33 7.79 36.97
C THR A 49 -22.11 6.89 37.07
N CYS A 50 -20.90 7.44 36.98
CA CYS A 50 -19.66 6.68 37.13
C CYS A 50 -19.52 6.07 38.53
N ALA A 51 -19.97 6.77 39.58
CA ALA A 51 -19.94 6.26 40.95
C ALA A 51 -20.90 5.08 41.17
N ALA A 52 -22.00 5.01 40.41
CA ALA A 52 -22.98 3.93 40.46
C ALA A 52 -22.54 2.64 39.72
N LEU A 53 -21.28 2.55 39.25
CA LEU A 53 -20.71 1.30 38.74
C LEU A 53 -20.32 0.33 39.87
N GLY A 54 -19.91 0.87 41.02
CA GLY A 54 -19.42 0.09 42.16
C GLY A 54 -18.09 0.61 42.71
N TYR A 55 -17.35 -0.27 43.39
CA TYR A 55 -16.07 0.10 43.98
C TYR A 55 -15.07 -1.07 44.01
N TYR A 56 -13.79 -0.71 44.02
CA TYR A 56 -12.67 -1.64 44.13
C TYR A 56 -12.03 -1.60 45.52
N ASP A 57 -12.04 -2.72 46.23
CA ASP A 57 -11.44 -2.87 47.58
C ASP A 57 -9.94 -3.23 47.55
N GLY A 58 -9.26 -3.02 46.41
CA GLY A 58 -7.85 -3.39 46.25
C GLY A 58 -7.62 -4.87 45.89
N LYS A 59 -8.64 -5.72 45.99
CA LYS A 59 -8.60 -7.13 45.56
C LYS A 59 -9.74 -7.48 44.62
N LYS A 60 -10.97 -7.21 45.05
CA LYS A 60 -12.20 -7.51 44.30
C LYS A 60 -12.97 -6.23 43.98
N TYR A 61 -13.59 -6.21 42.82
CA TYR A 61 -14.52 -5.19 42.37
C TYR A 61 -15.94 -5.62 42.74
N TYR A 62 -16.61 -4.80 43.55
CA TYR A 62 -18.00 -5.01 43.93
C TYR A 62 -18.88 -4.16 43.04
N LEU A 63 -19.79 -4.82 42.31
CA LEU A 63 -20.75 -4.16 41.43
C LEU A 63 -21.88 -3.56 42.25
N ASP A 64 -22.37 -2.40 41.80
CA ASP A 64 -23.63 -1.86 42.27
C ASP A 64 -24.83 -2.58 41.61
N GLU A 65 -26.02 -2.43 42.19
CA GLU A 65 -27.24 -3.14 41.77
C GLU A 65 -27.62 -2.84 40.31
N HIS A 66 -27.45 -1.59 39.88
CA HIS A 66 -27.83 -1.11 38.53
C HIS A 66 -26.64 -0.95 37.57
N CYS A 67 -25.51 -1.64 37.81
CA CYS A 67 -24.30 -1.48 36.99
C CYS A 67 -24.52 -1.69 35.49
N LEU A 68 -25.38 -2.63 35.09
CA LEU A 68 -25.67 -2.90 33.68
C LEU A 68 -26.33 -1.69 33.00
N ASP A 69 -27.30 -1.08 33.67
CA ASP A 69 -28.05 0.05 33.14
C ASP A 69 -27.19 1.31 33.11
N VAL A 70 -26.33 1.50 34.12
CA VAL A 70 -25.30 2.54 34.14
C VAL A 70 -24.38 2.45 32.92
N ILE A 71 -23.89 1.25 32.56
CA ILE A 71 -23.05 1.08 31.35
C ILE A 71 -23.84 1.38 30.07
N LYS A 72 -25.12 0.95 30.00
CA LYS A 72 -25.98 1.29 28.86
C LYS A 72 -26.17 2.80 28.74
N ASP A 73 -26.33 3.51 29.86
CA ASP A 73 -26.49 4.96 29.89
C ASP A 73 -25.20 5.68 29.50
N LEU A 74 -24.03 5.22 29.94
CA LEU A 74 -22.74 5.72 29.45
C LEU A 74 -22.59 5.58 27.93
N ILE A 75 -23.05 4.46 27.35
CA ILE A 75 -23.08 4.29 25.89
C ILE A 75 -24.03 5.29 25.23
N LYS A 76 -25.23 5.52 25.82
CA LYS A 76 -26.19 6.51 25.31
C LYS A 76 -25.62 7.93 25.37
N TYR A 77 -24.93 8.28 26.45
CA TYR A 77 -24.26 9.56 26.62
C TYR A 77 -23.19 9.76 25.54
N LEU A 78 -22.31 8.77 25.31
CA LEU A 78 -21.29 8.85 24.25
C LEU A 78 -21.88 8.93 22.82
N LYS A 79 -23.09 8.39 22.60
CA LYS A 79 -23.80 8.54 21.31
C LYS A 79 -24.37 9.93 21.09
N ARG A 80 -24.63 10.69 22.16
CA ARG A 80 -25.19 12.04 22.15
C ARG A 80 -24.14 13.09 22.59
N ASP A 81 -22.86 12.75 22.47
CA ASP A 81 -21.76 13.62 22.86
C ASP A 81 -21.77 14.90 22.00
N ASP A 82 -21.26 15.99 22.57
CA ASP A 82 -21.19 17.27 21.86
C ASP A 82 -20.04 17.29 20.85
N ASP A 83 -19.98 18.33 20.01
CA ASP A 83 -18.89 18.53 19.03
C ASP A 83 -17.51 18.62 19.71
N ALA A 84 -17.47 19.03 20.98
CA ALA A 84 -16.26 19.13 21.78
C ALA A 84 -15.88 17.80 22.45
N HIS A 85 -16.66 16.74 22.25
CA HIS A 85 -16.55 15.42 22.87
C HIS A 85 -16.31 15.50 24.39
N SER A 86 -17.07 16.35 25.07
CA SER A 86 -16.91 16.65 26.49
C SER A 86 -17.11 15.41 27.36
N ILE A 87 -18.06 14.54 27.01
CA ILE A 87 -18.34 13.31 27.75
C ILE A 87 -17.15 12.36 27.63
N ARG A 88 -16.69 12.09 26.40
CA ARG A 88 -15.51 11.24 26.17
C ARG A 88 -14.27 11.76 26.89
N ARG A 89 -14.02 13.07 26.84
CA ARG A 89 -12.87 13.69 27.51
C ARG A 89 -13.00 13.60 29.03
N TYR A 90 -14.20 13.78 29.57
CA TYR A 90 -14.47 13.59 30.99
C TYR A 90 -14.14 12.16 31.44
N LEU A 91 -14.65 11.15 30.74
CA LEU A 91 -14.40 9.73 31.05
C LEU A 91 -12.90 9.37 30.95
N GLY A 92 -12.18 9.97 30.00
CA GLY A 92 -10.73 9.81 29.88
C GLY A 92 -9.94 10.51 30.99
N GLN A 93 -10.39 11.68 31.43
CA GLN A 93 -9.78 12.42 32.53
C GLN A 93 -9.98 11.73 33.88
N THR A 94 -11.15 11.13 34.11
CA THR A 94 -11.45 10.35 35.32
C THR A 94 -10.79 8.98 35.33
N LYS A 95 -10.21 8.54 34.21
CA LYS A 95 -9.57 7.23 34.02
C LYS A 95 -10.54 6.05 34.28
N LEU A 96 -11.81 6.23 33.94
CA LEU A 96 -12.88 5.27 34.20
C LEU A 96 -12.56 3.87 33.64
N LEU A 97 -11.95 3.83 32.45
CA LEU A 97 -11.55 2.57 31.81
C LEU A 97 -10.61 1.77 32.72
N GLN A 98 -9.55 2.42 33.22
CA GLN A 98 -8.51 1.79 34.02
C GLN A 98 -8.95 1.51 35.46
N SER A 99 -9.74 2.40 36.05
CA SER A 99 -10.14 2.31 37.46
C SER A 99 -11.22 1.26 37.69
N ASP A 100 -12.20 1.16 36.77
CA ASP A 100 -13.43 0.40 36.99
C ASP A 100 -13.69 -0.58 35.85
N LEU A 101 -13.81 -0.11 34.60
CA LEU A 101 -14.29 -0.94 33.48
C LEU A 101 -13.43 -2.18 33.22
N LEU A 102 -12.09 -2.05 33.17
CA LEU A 102 -11.21 -3.20 32.95
C LEU A 102 -11.26 -4.20 34.12
N LYS A 103 -11.45 -3.72 35.35
CA LYS A 103 -11.59 -4.61 36.52
C LYS A 103 -12.90 -5.37 36.49
N ILE A 104 -13.99 -4.72 36.09
CA ILE A 104 -15.28 -5.37 35.86
C ILE A 104 -15.14 -6.42 34.75
N PHE A 105 -14.49 -6.05 33.65
CA PHE A 105 -14.28 -6.90 32.48
C PHE A 105 -13.52 -8.19 32.83
N ILE A 106 -12.51 -8.09 33.69
CA ILE A 106 -11.72 -9.24 34.16
C ILE A 106 -12.47 -10.06 35.21
N GLN A 107 -12.99 -9.41 36.26
CA GLN A 107 -13.46 -10.12 37.46
C GLN A 107 -14.90 -10.63 37.37
N HIS A 108 -15.70 -10.09 36.45
CA HIS A 108 -17.11 -10.46 36.26
C HIS A 108 -17.39 -11.03 34.87
N CYS A 109 -16.40 -11.69 34.26
CA CYS A 109 -16.49 -12.30 32.92
C CYS A 109 -17.62 -13.35 32.78
N ASN A 110 -18.04 -13.97 33.88
CA ASN A 110 -19.15 -14.94 33.88
C ASN A 110 -20.52 -14.31 33.64
N LYS A 111 -20.68 -12.98 33.85
CA LYS A 111 -21.94 -12.28 33.60
C LYS A 111 -21.99 -11.84 32.13
N LEU A 112 -22.47 -12.73 31.26
CA LEU A 112 -22.37 -12.57 29.80
C LEU A 112 -23.02 -11.27 29.28
N GLU A 113 -24.27 -10.98 29.66
CA GLU A 113 -24.95 -9.77 29.22
C GLU A 113 -24.20 -8.48 29.62
N LEU A 114 -23.67 -8.46 30.85
CA LEU A 114 -22.86 -7.35 31.36
C LEU A 114 -21.57 -7.22 30.57
N TRP A 115 -20.89 -8.33 30.30
CA TRP A 115 -19.65 -8.37 29.57
C TRP A 115 -19.82 -7.89 28.11
N ASP A 116 -20.89 -8.32 27.44
CA ASP A 116 -21.17 -7.95 26.05
C ASP A 116 -21.50 -6.44 25.93
N VAL A 117 -22.25 -5.87 26.89
CA VAL A 117 -22.52 -4.43 26.93
C VAL A 117 -21.25 -3.64 27.30
N LEU A 118 -20.44 -4.15 28.23
CA LEU A 118 -19.18 -3.54 28.61
C LEU A 118 -18.16 -3.53 27.46
N LEU A 119 -18.08 -4.61 26.68
CA LEU A 119 -17.26 -4.70 25.47
C LEU A 119 -17.63 -3.58 24.49
N ARG A 120 -18.92 -3.31 24.27
CA ARG A 120 -19.39 -2.20 23.42
C ARG A 120 -18.93 -0.83 23.93
N LEU A 121 -18.95 -0.61 25.25
CA LEU A 121 -18.46 0.64 25.84
C LEU A 121 -16.94 0.78 25.66
N ILE A 122 -16.17 -0.28 25.89
CA ILE A 122 -14.71 -0.28 25.72
C ILE A 122 -14.34 -0.02 24.25
N ILE A 123 -15.01 -0.65 23.30
CA ILE A 123 -14.80 -0.40 21.86
C ILE A 123 -15.08 1.06 21.53
N ASN A 124 -16.20 1.61 22.03
CA ASN A 124 -16.53 3.02 21.81
C ASN A 124 -15.46 3.96 22.38
N LEU A 125 -14.99 3.72 23.60
CA LEU A 125 -13.94 4.52 24.24
C LEU A 125 -12.58 4.43 23.53
N THR A 126 -12.30 3.28 22.91
CA THR A 126 -11.04 3.02 22.19
C THR A 126 -11.10 3.37 20.70
N SER A 127 -12.24 3.86 20.19
CA SER A 127 -12.37 4.29 18.79
C SER A 127 -11.28 5.30 18.39
N PRO A 128 -10.69 5.18 17.18
CA PRO A 128 -9.66 6.09 16.72
C PRO A 128 -10.12 7.55 16.73
N ALA A 129 -9.27 8.46 17.22
CA ALA A 129 -9.59 9.88 17.29
C ALA A 129 -9.99 10.46 15.92
N LEU A 130 -9.36 10.00 14.83
CA LEU A 130 -9.71 10.45 13.48
C LEU A 130 -11.14 10.06 13.08
N LEU A 131 -11.61 8.87 13.45
CA LEU A 131 -12.99 8.43 13.18
C LEU A 131 -14.00 9.38 13.84
N ILE A 132 -13.70 9.78 15.08
CA ILE A 132 -14.53 10.70 15.87
C ILE A 132 -14.64 12.08 15.19
N TYR A 133 -13.59 12.53 14.51
CA TYR A 133 -13.54 13.79 13.77
C TYR A 133 -13.72 13.62 12.25
N ASN A 134 -14.49 12.61 11.79
CA ASN A 134 -14.84 12.40 10.38
C ASN A 134 -13.62 12.31 9.43
N GLU A 135 -12.57 11.63 9.89
CA GLU A 135 -11.29 11.41 9.19
C GLU A 135 -10.52 12.70 8.89
N GLN A 136 -10.76 13.78 9.64
CA GLN A 136 -10.08 15.06 9.44
C GLN A 136 -9.45 15.55 10.74
N ILE A 137 -8.25 16.12 10.63
CA ILE A 137 -7.59 16.76 11.78
C ILE A 137 -8.17 18.17 11.93
N PRO A 138 -8.71 18.53 13.11
CA PRO A 138 -9.24 19.87 13.34
C PRO A 138 -8.19 20.97 13.09
N MET A 139 -8.61 22.01 12.37
CA MET A 139 -7.77 23.17 12.06
C MET A 139 -7.87 24.26 13.12
N ASP A 140 -9.01 24.36 13.80
CA ASP A 140 -9.19 25.27 14.92
C ASP A 140 -8.28 24.88 16.11
N LYS A 141 -7.71 25.88 16.77
CA LYS A 141 -6.73 25.67 17.85
C LYS A 141 -7.36 24.95 19.04
N THR A 142 -8.60 25.29 19.40
CA THR A 142 -9.28 24.72 20.57
C THR A 142 -9.67 23.27 20.29
N MET A 143 -10.31 23.02 19.15
CA MET A 143 -10.70 21.67 18.74
C MET A 143 -9.48 20.76 18.53
N ARG A 144 -8.36 21.31 18.02
CA ARG A 144 -7.10 20.56 17.90
C ARG A 144 -6.53 20.16 19.27
N ASN A 145 -6.65 21.01 20.29
CA ASN A 145 -6.24 20.64 21.64
C ASN A 145 -7.11 19.50 22.20
N PHE A 146 -8.42 19.52 21.95
CA PHE A 146 -9.33 18.44 22.36
C PHE A 146 -9.02 17.13 21.64
N TYR A 147 -8.72 17.19 20.34
CA TYR A 147 -8.25 16.04 19.56
C TYR A 147 -6.97 15.42 20.15
N LEU A 148 -5.96 16.24 20.47
CA LEU A 148 -4.72 15.77 21.10
C LEU A 148 -4.96 15.22 22.52
N GLN A 149 -5.88 15.81 23.27
CA GLN A 149 -6.29 15.30 24.58
C GLN A 149 -6.92 13.89 24.46
N ILE A 150 -7.79 13.67 23.47
CA ILE A 150 -8.39 12.36 23.20
C ILE A 150 -7.31 11.34 22.81
N ILE A 151 -6.34 11.72 21.96
CA ILE A 151 -5.20 10.85 21.64
C ILE A 151 -4.43 10.45 22.90
N SER A 152 -4.16 11.40 23.80
CA SER A 152 -3.50 11.10 25.08
C SER A 152 -4.31 10.12 25.94
N HIS A 153 -5.65 10.25 25.97
CA HIS A 153 -6.50 9.28 26.65
C HIS A 153 -6.41 7.88 26.01
N LEU A 154 -6.46 7.79 24.67
CA LEU A 154 -6.30 6.52 23.95
C LEU A 154 -4.94 5.86 24.22
N GLN A 155 -3.86 6.64 24.30
CA GLN A 155 -2.52 6.14 24.67
C GLN A 155 -2.52 5.56 26.09
N ASN A 156 -3.15 6.24 27.05
CA ASN A 156 -3.31 5.74 28.42
C ASN A 156 -4.19 4.48 28.48
N TYR A 157 -5.18 4.35 27.61
CA TYR A 157 -5.99 3.14 27.49
C TYR A 157 -5.17 1.98 26.96
N LYS A 158 -4.34 2.19 25.92
CA LYS A 158 -3.45 1.16 25.36
C LYS A 158 -2.48 0.62 26.40
N ILE A 159 -1.92 1.49 27.25
CA ILE A 159 -1.04 1.07 28.36
C ILE A 159 -1.80 0.14 29.32
N ALA A 160 -3.04 0.47 29.68
CA ALA A 160 -3.84 -0.36 30.58
C ALA A 160 -4.30 -1.67 29.95
N LEU A 161 -4.47 -1.68 28.62
CA LEU A 161 -4.83 -2.86 27.82
C LEU A 161 -3.63 -3.75 27.46
N ALA A 162 -2.43 -3.45 27.94
CA ALA A 162 -1.26 -4.31 27.81
C ALA A 162 -1.19 -5.44 28.85
N ASP A 163 -2.24 -5.60 29.66
CA ASP A 163 -2.41 -6.68 30.65
C ASP A 163 -2.86 -7.99 29.95
N ASP A 164 -2.11 -9.08 30.17
CA ASP A 164 -2.35 -10.39 29.58
C ASP A 164 -3.64 -11.06 30.08
N GLN A 165 -4.10 -10.72 31.29
CA GLN A 165 -5.33 -11.28 31.85
C GLN A 165 -6.57 -10.88 31.04
N ILE A 166 -6.58 -9.66 30.51
CA ILE A 166 -7.68 -9.14 29.69
C ILE A 166 -7.82 -10.03 28.45
N TRP A 167 -6.71 -10.26 27.75
CA TRP A 167 -6.71 -10.99 26.50
C TRP A 167 -6.90 -12.49 26.70
N THR A 168 -6.51 -13.04 27.85
CA THR A 168 -6.79 -14.44 28.21
C THR A 168 -8.30 -14.68 28.34
N ILE A 169 -9.04 -13.74 28.94
CA ILE A 169 -10.51 -13.83 29.04
C ILE A 169 -11.17 -13.70 27.67
N VAL A 170 -10.69 -12.76 26.85
CA VAL A 170 -11.14 -12.60 25.46
C VAL A 170 -10.89 -13.87 24.65
N ASN A 171 -9.72 -14.48 24.80
CA ASN A 171 -9.34 -15.73 24.15
C ASN A 171 -10.30 -16.86 24.53
N ASN A 172 -10.54 -17.07 25.83
CA ASN A 172 -11.48 -18.08 26.31
C ASN A 172 -12.89 -17.88 25.74
N ARG A 173 -13.35 -16.64 25.62
CA ARG A 173 -14.65 -16.31 25.01
C ARG A 173 -14.69 -16.65 23.53
N LEU A 174 -13.65 -16.28 22.76
CA LEU A 174 -13.53 -16.63 21.35
C LEU A 174 -13.47 -18.14 21.14
N THR A 175 -12.65 -18.86 21.92
CA THR A 175 -12.55 -20.33 21.85
C THR A 175 -13.90 -21.00 22.09
N ASN A 176 -14.67 -20.53 23.07
CA ASN A 176 -16.02 -21.05 23.32
C ASN A 176 -16.95 -20.81 22.12
N ILE A 177 -16.89 -19.64 21.49
CA ILE A 177 -17.71 -19.34 20.30
C ILE A 177 -17.29 -20.19 19.10
N PHE A 178 -15.98 -20.32 18.84
CA PHE A 178 -15.46 -21.12 17.72
C PHE A 178 -15.58 -22.63 17.93
N SER A 179 -15.94 -23.08 19.13
CA SER A 179 -16.29 -24.50 19.36
C SER A 179 -17.66 -24.87 18.75
N ILE A 180 -18.50 -23.87 18.45
CA ILE A 180 -19.77 -24.02 17.75
C ILE A 180 -19.50 -24.00 16.24
N ASP A 181 -20.12 -24.91 15.48
CA ASP A 181 -19.97 -24.91 14.02
C ASP A 181 -20.52 -23.61 13.42
N ASN A 182 -19.88 -23.15 12.34
CA ASN A 182 -20.17 -21.87 11.70
C ASN A 182 -21.66 -21.72 11.30
N MET A 183 -22.31 -22.82 10.87
CA MET A 183 -23.71 -22.81 10.45
C MET A 183 -24.70 -22.72 11.63
N GLU A 184 -24.29 -23.15 12.82
CA GLU A 184 -25.11 -23.14 14.03
C GLU A 184 -24.84 -21.90 14.91
N ARG A 185 -23.83 -21.11 14.54
CA ARG A 185 -23.46 -19.90 15.26
C ARG A 185 -24.51 -18.81 15.00
N GLY A 186 -25.28 -18.47 16.04
CA GLY A 186 -26.26 -17.39 15.95
C GLY A 186 -25.64 -16.01 15.74
N GLU A 187 -26.44 -15.05 15.25
CA GLU A 187 -26.01 -13.67 14.95
C GLU A 187 -25.37 -12.96 16.14
N GLU A 188 -25.82 -13.25 17.37
CA GLU A 188 -25.25 -12.67 18.59
C GLU A 188 -23.77 -13.03 18.76
N ASN A 189 -23.41 -14.28 18.46
CA ASN A 189 -22.04 -14.76 18.57
C ASN A 189 -21.15 -14.16 17.47
N GLU A 190 -21.66 -14.00 16.24
CA GLU A 190 -20.94 -13.33 15.16
C GLU A 190 -20.69 -11.85 15.49
N MET A 191 -21.69 -11.16 16.05
CA MET A 191 -21.52 -9.78 16.54
C MET A 191 -20.46 -9.69 17.65
N ILE A 192 -20.33 -10.71 18.51
CA ILE A 192 -19.29 -10.73 19.54
C ILE A 192 -17.91 -10.90 18.91
N ILE A 193 -17.74 -11.77 17.92
CA ILE A 193 -16.48 -11.93 17.19
C ILE A 193 -16.06 -10.61 16.55
N GLU A 194 -16.96 -9.97 15.78
CA GLU A 194 -16.68 -8.67 15.15
C GLU A 194 -16.28 -7.60 16.15
N ARG A 195 -16.97 -7.53 17.28
CA ARG A 195 -16.65 -6.57 18.36
C ARG A 195 -15.27 -6.84 18.96
N ILE A 196 -14.92 -8.09 19.18
CA ILE A 196 -13.59 -8.46 19.71
C ILE A 196 -12.50 -8.10 18.69
N LEU A 197 -12.68 -8.41 17.41
CA LEU A 197 -11.74 -8.04 16.35
C LEU A 197 -11.60 -6.51 16.24
N ALA A 198 -12.71 -5.77 16.32
CA ALA A 198 -12.71 -4.32 16.34
C ALA A 198 -11.96 -3.75 17.57
N LEU A 199 -12.09 -4.38 18.75
CA LEU A 199 -11.32 -3.99 19.92
C LEU A 199 -9.82 -4.19 19.69
N ILE A 200 -9.40 -5.37 19.22
CA ILE A 200 -7.98 -5.68 18.94
C ILE A 200 -7.41 -4.63 17.97
N ARG A 201 -8.13 -4.37 16.87
CA ARG A 201 -7.75 -3.35 15.89
C ARG A 201 -7.61 -1.97 16.54
N ASN A 202 -8.62 -1.51 17.28
CA ASN A 202 -8.63 -0.19 17.91
C ASN A 202 -7.41 0.00 18.83
N VAL A 203 -7.08 -1.00 19.65
CA VAL A 203 -5.94 -0.94 20.58
C VAL A 203 -4.60 -0.88 19.83
N LEU A 204 -4.43 -1.69 18.78
CA LEU A 204 -3.21 -1.69 17.99
C LEU A 204 -3.04 -0.37 17.22
N GLN A 205 -4.12 0.18 16.69
CA GLN A 205 -4.14 1.40 15.88
C GLN A 205 -3.69 2.66 16.62
N VAL A 206 -3.90 2.74 17.94
CA VAL A 206 -3.53 3.93 18.73
C VAL A 206 -2.07 4.35 18.45
N PRO A 207 -1.83 5.63 18.11
CA PRO A 207 -0.51 6.14 17.75
C PRO A 207 0.44 6.18 18.96
N PRO A 208 1.76 6.04 18.75
CA PRO A 208 2.74 6.19 19.82
C PRO A 208 2.75 7.61 20.39
N ASP A 209 3.20 7.77 21.64
CA ASP A 209 3.41 9.09 22.24
C ASP A 209 4.66 9.74 21.64
N GLU A 210 4.56 10.98 21.16
CA GLU A 210 5.70 11.74 20.64
C GLU A 210 6.81 11.92 21.69
N ASN A 211 6.47 11.82 22.98
CA ASN A 211 7.42 11.89 24.09
C ASN A 211 8.07 10.54 24.44
N GLU A 212 7.71 9.45 23.77
CA GLU A 212 8.29 8.12 24.02
C GLU A 212 9.75 8.08 23.53
N LYS A 213 10.69 8.25 24.46
CA LYS A 213 12.15 8.27 24.18
C LYS A 213 12.85 6.92 24.36
N ARG A 214 12.11 5.81 24.33
CA ARG A 214 12.71 4.47 24.48
C ARG A 214 13.64 4.17 23.30
N THR A 215 14.80 3.59 23.58
CA THR A 215 15.86 3.30 22.59
C THR A 215 15.60 1.99 21.84
N ASP A 216 16.28 1.77 20.70
CA ASP A 216 16.18 0.51 19.96
C ASP A 216 16.42 -0.72 20.86
N ASN A 217 15.62 -1.77 20.64
CA ASN A 217 15.53 -3.04 21.38
C ASN A 217 14.83 -2.99 22.74
N ASP A 218 14.41 -1.83 23.24
CA ASP A 218 13.54 -1.73 24.42
C ASP A 218 12.06 -1.94 24.04
N ALA A 219 11.24 -2.51 24.94
CA ALA A 219 9.85 -2.81 24.64
C ALA A 219 8.99 -1.53 24.64
N THR A 220 8.43 -1.16 23.48
CA THR A 220 7.39 -0.11 23.39
C THR A 220 6.11 -0.51 24.13
N VAL A 221 5.18 0.43 24.29
CA VAL A 221 3.81 0.09 24.69
C VAL A 221 3.14 -0.82 23.66
N HIS A 222 3.42 -0.62 22.36
CA HIS A 222 2.87 -1.48 21.30
C HIS A 222 3.40 -2.92 21.41
N ASP A 223 4.70 -3.07 21.60
CA ASP A 223 5.41 -4.32 21.89
C ASP A 223 4.83 -5.06 23.10
N GLN A 224 4.49 -4.35 24.17
CA GLN A 224 3.85 -4.94 25.36
C GLN A 224 2.46 -5.50 25.03
N VAL A 225 1.65 -4.76 24.26
CA VAL A 225 0.35 -5.26 23.78
C VAL A 225 0.53 -6.49 22.88
N LEU A 226 1.50 -6.47 21.96
CA LEU A 226 1.76 -7.63 21.10
C LEU A 226 2.19 -8.86 21.90
N PHE A 227 3.02 -8.66 22.92
CA PHE A 227 3.40 -9.74 23.84
C PHE A 227 2.20 -10.27 24.62
N ALA A 228 1.31 -9.40 25.10
CA ALA A 228 0.10 -9.81 25.81
C ALA A 228 -0.85 -10.62 24.91
N LEU A 229 -1.05 -10.19 23.66
CA LEU A 229 -1.85 -10.93 22.66
C LEU A 229 -1.26 -12.30 22.32
N HIS A 230 0.07 -12.38 22.21
CA HIS A 230 0.77 -13.64 21.98
C HIS A 230 0.66 -14.57 23.20
N ALA A 231 0.97 -14.07 24.40
CA ALA A 231 0.92 -14.85 25.64
C ALA A 231 -0.48 -15.39 25.96
N SER A 232 -1.54 -14.69 25.54
CA SER A 232 -2.92 -15.11 25.74
C SER A 232 -3.47 -16.05 24.66
N GLY A 233 -2.71 -16.36 23.60
CA GLY A 233 -3.16 -17.22 22.48
C GLY A 233 -4.04 -16.53 21.42
N ILE A 234 -4.24 -15.21 21.49
CA ILE A 234 -5.06 -14.49 20.50
C ILE A 234 -4.43 -14.54 19.12
N VAL A 235 -3.10 -14.49 19.04
CA VAL A 235 -2.36 -14.58 17.77
C VAL A 235 -2.65 -15.89 17.04
N ASP A 236 -2.74 -17.01 17.76
CA ASP A 236 -3.07 -18.31 17.20
C ASP A 236 -4.51 -18.36 16.70
N ILE A 237 -5.45 -17.74 17.43
CA ILE A 237 -6.84 -17.60 16.98
C ILE A 237 -6.90 -16.77 15.69
N LEU A 238 -6.16 -15.68 15.56
CA LEU A 238 -6.13 -14.88 14.33
C LEU A 238 -5.63 -15.70 13.13
N LEU A 239 -4.61 -16.54 13.32
CA LEU A 239 -4.14 -17.48 12.29
C LEU A 239 -5.20 -18.54 11.96
N PHE A 240 -5.87 -19.10 12.97
CA PHE A 240 -6.95 -20.06 12.79
C PHE A 240 -8.08 -19.49 11.93
N ILE A 241 -8.60 -18.32 12.26
CA ILE A 241 -9.69 -17.68 11.50
C ILE A 241 -9.24 -17.41 10.06
N ALA A 242 -8.03 -16.90 9.87
CA ALA A 242 -7.49 -16.60 8.55
C ALA A 242 -7.22 -17.86 7.69
N SER A 243 -6.92 -18.99 8.33
CA SER A 243 -6.72 -20.28 7.65
C SER A 243 -8.02 -20.93 7.18
N SER A 244 -9.14 -20.59 7.81
CA SER A 244 -10.45 -21.19 7.52
C SER A 244 -11.18 -20.45 6.41
N ALA A 245 -11.55 -21.18 5.36
CA ALA A 245 -12.41 -20.64 4.30
C ALA A 245 -13.85 -20.39 4.78
N LYS A 246 -14.30 -21.06 5.86
CA LYS A 246 -15.64 -20.82 6.44
C LYS A 246 -15.75 -19.44 7.09
N GLU A 247 -14.63 -18.89 7.56
CA GLU A 247 -14.59 -17.63 8.29
C GLU A 247 -14.11 -16.46 7.41
N GLN A 248 -14.31 -16.58 6.08
CA GLN A 248 -13.80 -15.64 5.07
C GLN A 248 -14.27 -14.19 5.30
N GLN A 249 -15.45 -13.99 5.89
CA GLN A 249 -15.99 -12.67 6.24
C GLN A 249 -15.06 -11.84 7.15
N TYR A 250 -14.21 -12.48 7.94
CA TYR A 250 -13.29 -11.79 8.87
C TYR A 250 -11.90 -11.52 8.28
N HIS A 251 -11.59 -12.05 7.10
CA HIS A 251 -10.23 -12.01 6.54
C HIS A 251 -9.69 -10.58 6.34
N MET A 252 -10.55 -9.63 5.94
CA MET A 252 -10.13 -8.23 5.77
C MET A 252 -9.81 -7.55 7.12
N GLN A 253 -10.63 -7.78 8.14
CA GLN A 253 -10.38 -7.26 9.49
C GLN A 253 -9.10 -7.86 10.08
N ILE A 254 -8.87 -9.15 9.85
CA ILE A 254 -7.65 -9.83 10.29
C ILE A 254 -6.42 -9.26 9.55
N LEU A 255 -6.52 -9.03 8.24
CA LEU A 255 -5.43 -8.41 7.49
C LEU A 255 -5.09 -7.02 8.04
N GLU A 256 -6.10 -6.23 8.42
CA GLU A 256 -5.92 -4.93 9.09
C GLU A 256 -5.22 -5.09 10.43
N ILE A 257 -5.67 -6.02 11.29
CA ILE A 257 -5.03 -6.34 12.57
C ILE A 257 -3.56 -6.74 12.38
N ILE A 258 -3.27 -7.63 11.43
CA ILE A 258 -1.92 -8.08 11.10
C ILE A 258 -1.06 -6.92 10.63
N SER A 259 -1.60 -6.03 9.79
CA SER A 259 -0.88 -4.83 9.34
C SER A 259 -0.50 -3.92 10.50
N LEU A 260 -1.37 -3.82 11.49
CA LEU A 260 -1.13 -3.04 12.70
C LEU A 260 -0.15 -3.74 13.64
N MET A 261 -0.16 -5.08 13.74
CA MET A 261 0.81 -5.85 14.52
C MET A 261 2.24 -5.68 14.01
N LEU A 262 2.39 -5.54 12.69
CA LEU A 262 3.68 -5.51 12.02
C LEU A 262 4.10 -4.08 11.59
N ARG A 263 3.32 -3.05 11.94
CA ARG A 263 3.50 -1.67 11.46
C ARG A 263 4.87 -1.06 11.77
N ASP A 264 5.44 -1.42 12.92
CA ASP A 264 6.72 -0.89 13.41
C ASP A 264 7.92 -1.77 12.98
N GLN A 265 7.66 -2.90 12.29
CA GLN A 265 8.69 -3.82 11.83
C GLN A 265 9.11 -3.52 10.39
N SER A 266 10.38 -3.78 10.08
CA SER A 266 10.83 -3.91 8.69
C SER A 266 10.93 -5.39 8.32
N ALA A 267 10.35 -5.76 7.18
CA ALA A 267 10.29 -7.14 6.72
C ALA A 267 11.68 -7.78 6.57
N SER A 268 12.64 -7.04 6.02
CA SER A 268 14.04 -7.46 5.89
C SER A 268 14.78 -7.67 7.23
N GLN A 269 14.57 -6.81 8.23
CA GLN A 269 15.19 -7.00 9.57
C GLN A 269 14.49 -8.13 10.35
N LEU A 270 13.17 -8.29 10.18
CA LEU A 270 12.42 -9.36 10.83
C LEU A 270 12.80 -10.73 10.26
N ALA A 271 12.93 -10.84 8.93
CA ALA A 271 13.39 -12.07 8.25
C ALA A 271 14.76 -12.54 8.74
N SER A 272 15.68 -11.60 8.99
CA SER A 272 17.03 -11.88 9.49
C SER A 272 17.13 -12.07 11.01
N ALA A 273 16.05 -11.86 11.77
CA ALA A 273 16.05 -12.07 13.21
C ALA A 273 16.26 -13.57 13.54
N GLY A 274 17.18 -13.88 14.47
CA GLY A 274 17.44 -15.24 14.91
C GLY A 274 17.87 -15.28 16.38
N LEU A 275 17.75 -16.46 17.01
CA LEU A 275 18.14 -16.67 18.42
C LEU A 275 19.61 -16.28 18.66
N GLN A 276 20.47 -16.57 17.69
CA GLN A 276 21.86 -16.13 17.69
C GLN A 276 22.00 -14.91 16.81
N ARG A 277 22.46 -13.79 17.37
CA ARG A 277 22.96 -12.67 16.56
C ARG A 277 24.09 -13.21 15.69
N SER A 278 23.93 -13.08 14.37
CA SER A 278 25.00 -13.45 13.45
C SER A 278 26.26 -12.64 13.78
N THR A 279 27.45 -13.25 13.66
CA THR A 279 28.73 -12.55 13.82
C THR A 279 28.80 -11.30 12.96
N ILE A 280 28.26 -11.41 11.73
CA ILE A 280 28.12 -10.34 10.75
C ILE A 280 27.25 -9.18 11.27
N GLU A 281 26.14 -9.47 11.95
CA GLU A 281 25.26 -8.42 12.51
C GLU A 281 25.95 -7.70 13.67
N LYS A 282 26.68 -8.43 14.53
CA LYS A 282 27.46 -7.82 15.62
C LYS A 282 28.56 -6.90 15.09
N GLU A 283 29.32 -7.37 14.10
CA GLU A 283 30.40 -6.59 13.46
C GLU A 283 29.85 -5.35 12.76
N LYS A 284 28.71 -5.46 12.08
CA LYS A 284 28.03 -4.32 11.44
C LYS A 284 27.53 -3.30 12.46
N ASP A 285 26.87 -3.75 13.53
CA ASP A 285 26.38 -2.89 14.59
C ASP A 285 27.55 -2.18 15.30
N GLU A 286 28.66 -2.88 15.55
CA GLU A 286 29.89 -2.30 16.12
C GLU A 286 30.53 -1.28 15.18
N ALA A 287 30.68 -1.61 13.89
CA ALA A 287 31.20 -0.68 12.88
C ALA A 287 30.33 0.58 12.75
N LEU A 288 29.01 0.42 12.79
CA LEU A 288 28.06 1.52 12.74
C LEU A 288 28.18 2.39 14.00
N LEU A 289 28.23 1.79 15.19
CA LEU A 289 28.46 2.51 16.44
C LEU A 289 29.80 3.25 16.46
N LEU A 290 30.87 2.65 15.94
CA LEU A 290 32.18 3.29 15.80
C LEU A 290 32.10 4.47 14.82
N SER A 291 31.41 4.33 13.70
CA SER A 291 31.24 5.41 12.72
C SER A 291 30.45 6.59 13.29
N ILE A 292 29.38 6.33 14.04
CA ILE A 292 28.60 7.36 14.73
C ILE A 292 29.45 8.04 15.81
N ARG A 293 30.17 7.26 16.62
CA ARG A 293 31.07 7.80 17.65
C ARG A 293 32.18 8.66 17.04
N GLN A 294 32.74 8.25 15.91
CA GLN A 294 33.75 9.04 15.18
C GLN A 294 33.14 10.35 14.65
N LYS A 295 31.94 10.29 14.08
CA LYS A 295 31.22 11.49 13.62
C LYS A 295 30.90 12.44 14.77
N GLU A 296 30.42 11.94 15.90
CA GLU A 296 30.17 12.74 17.10
C GLU A 296 31.46 13.37 17.63
N LYS A 297 32.57 12.60 17.67
CA LYS A 297 33.90 13.13 18.03
C LYS A 297 34.35 14.22 17.07
N LEU A 298 34.17 14.04 15.76
CA LEU A 298 34.51 15.05 14.74
C LEU A 298 33.63 16.29 14.89
N GLU A 299 32.33 16.16 15.09
CA GLU A 299 31.42 17.29 15.33
C GLU A 299 31.77 18.04 16.61
N LYS A 300 32.08 17.30 17.70
CA LYS A 300 32.52 17.88 18.96
C LYS A 300 33.86 18.58 18.79
N PHE A 301 34.80 17.98 18.06
CA PHE A 301 36.10 18.56 17.76
C PHE A 301 35.99 19.79 16.87
N GLU A 302 35.08 19.80 15.88
CA GLU A 302 34.78 20.96 15.06
C GLU A 302 34.14 22.08 15.88
N LYS A 303 33.18 21.76 16.76
CA LYS A 303 32.59 22.74 17.68
C LYS A 303 33.67 23.31 18.59
N LEU A 304 34.55 22.47 19.14
CA LEU A 304 35.70 22.91 19.92
C LEU A 304 36.64 23.78 19.07
N LYS A 305 36.99 23.43 17.84
CA LYS A 305 37.78 24.30 16.95
C LYS A 305 37.10 25.63 16.64
N LYS A 306 35.77 25.63 16.45
CA LYS A 306 34.97 26.82 16.12
C LYS A 306 34.83 27.77 17.32
N TYR A 307 34.73 27.25 18.54
CA TYR A 307 34.41 28.04 19.74
C TYR A 307 35.54 28.11 20.79
N ALA A 308 36.50 27.20 20.73
CA ALA A 308 37.71 27.15 21.57
C ALA A 308 38.96 27.40 20.70
N GLY A 309 38.96 28.52 19.98
CA GLY A 309 40.21 29.08 19.48
C GLY A 309 41.17 29.35 20.64
N ALA A 310 42.47 29.39 20.40
CA ALA A 310 43.48 29.68 21.43
C ALA A 310 43.31 31.08 22.10
N ARG A 311 42.35 31.89 21.64
CA ARG A 311 42.07 33.25 22.09
C ARG A 311 40.56 33.48 22.17
N HIS A 312 40.14 34.41 23.05
CA HIS A 312 38.73 34.67 23.35
C HIS A 312 37.92 35.10 22.12
N SER A 313 36.59 34.95 22.17
CA SER A 313 35.65 35.28 21.08
C SER A 313 35.77 36.70 20.50
N ARG A 314 36.28 37.67 21.28
CA ARG A 314 36.53 39.06 20.84
C ARG A 314 37.86 39.26 20.08
N PHE A 315 38.68 38.23 19.90
CA PHE A 315 39.97 38.27 19.19
C PHE A 315 39.79 37.71 17.77
N GLY A 316 38.82 38.24 17.03
CA GLY A 316 38.67 37.93 15.60
C GLY A 316 39.49 38.92 14.79
N GLY A 317 40.50 38.45 14.05
CA GLY A 317 41.19 39.29 13.07
C GLY A 317 40.20 39.76 11.99
N THR A 318 40.29 41.03 11.59
CA THR A 318 39.49 41.59 10.50
C THR A 318 40.33 41.55 9.23
N TYR A 319 39.89 40.77 8.26
CA TYR A 319 40.50 40.62 6.95
C TYR A 319 39.69 41.38 5.91
N VAL A 320 40.36 41.87 4.88
CA VAL A 320 39.72 42.52 3.74
C VAL A 320 39.81 41.59 2.54
N LEU A 321 38.68 41.27 1.93
CA LEU A 321 38.66 40.57 0.65
C LEU A 321 38.94 41.56 -0.48
N GLN A 322 40.12 41.42 -1.08
CA GLN A 322 40.49 42.19 -2.26
C GLN A 322 39.57 41.82 -3.43
N ASN A 323 39.21 42.81 -4.25
CA ASN A 323 38.35 42.68 -5.44
C ASN A 323 36.89 42.30 -5.18
N MET A 324 36.40 42.39 -3.93
CA MET A 324 34.97 42.34 -3.61
C MET A 324 34.54 43.58 -2.82
N LYS A 325 33.53 44.29 -3.33
CA LYS A 325 32.89 45.41 -2.64
C LYS A 325 31.76 44.88 -1.73
N ALA A 326 31.61 45.49 -0.57
CA ALA A 326 30.46 45.32 0.30
C ALA A 326 29.24 46.06 -0.27
N ILE A 327 28.20 46.25 0.54
CA ILE A 327 27.09 47.14 0.19
C ILE A 327 27.64 48.58 0.08
N GLY A 328 27.82 49.07 -1.16
CA GLY A 328 28.43 50.39 -1.47
C GLY A 328 29.83 50.29 -2.09
N ASP A 329 30.66 51.31 -1.90
CA ASP A 329 32.03 51.39 -2.45
C ASP A 329 33.13 50.85 -1.51
N ASN A 330 32.76 50.43 -0.29
CA ASN A 330 33.72 49.93 0.69
C ASN A 330 34.15 48.49 0.39
N GLN A 331 35.39 48.15 0.70
CA GLN A 331 35.91 46.78 0.57
C GLN A 331 35.25 45.85 1.60
N MET A 332 35.02 44.59 1.22
CA MET A 332 34.31 43.63 2.05
C MET A 332 35.18 43.10 3.19
N LEU A 333 34.66 43.21 4.42
CA LEU A 333 35.31 42.75 5.64
C LEU A 333 34.92 41.30 5.96
N CYS A 334 35.88 40.51 6.42
CA CYS A 334 35.70 39.12 6.86
C CYS A 334 36.40 38.88 8.18
N HIS A 335 35.74 38.18 9.09
CA HIS A 335 36.27 37.89 10.44
C HIS A 335 36.87 36.48 10.56
N LYS A 336 37.12 35.82 9.42
CA LYS A 336 37.78 34.51 9.31
C LYS A 336 38.86 34.58 8.23
N PRO A 337 40.05 34.01 8.47
CA PRO A 337 41.05 33.83 7.42
C PRO A 337 40.57 32.73 6.47
N TYR A 338 40.29 33.10 5.22
CA TYR A 338 39.97 32.15 4.17
C TYR A 338 41.23 31.93 3.32
N GLU A 339 41.68 30.68 3.17
CA GLU A 339 42.83 30.35 2.30
C GLU A 339 42.48 30.48 0.81
N LYS A 340 41.19 30.37 0.47
CA LYS A 340 40.66 30.42 -0.90
C LYS A 340 39.36 31.24 -0.96
N VAL A 341 39.14 31.99 -2.04
CA VAL A 341 37.95 32.84 -2.22
C VAL A 341 36.67 32.01 -2.37
N GLU A 342 36.77 30.79 -2.92
CA GLU A 342 35.65 29.86 -3.06
C GLU A 342 35.13 29.33 -1.72
N ALA A 343 35.93 29.43 -0.65
CA ALA A 343 35.54 29.04 0.70
C ALA A 343 34.71 30.13 1.43
N VAL A 344 34.52 31.30 0.81
CA VAL A 344 33.74 32.40 1.36
C VAL A 344 32.25 32.14 1.14
N GLU A 345 31.62 31.49 2.11
CA GLU A 345 30.16 31.28 2.10
C GLU A 345 29.42 32.44 2.78
N PHE A 346 28.72 33.25 1.97
CA PHE A 346 27.89 34.37 2.46
C PHE A 346 26.55 33.94 3.07
N ASN A 347 26.16 32.67 2.86
CA ASN A 347 24.86 32.16 3.30
C ASN A 347 24.91 31.55 4.70
N SER A 348 26.10 31.24 5.24
CA SER A 348 26.23 30.50 6.52
C SER A 348 25.82 31.34 7.74
N GLN A 349 25.83 32.67 7.62
CA GLN A 349 25.38 33.60 8.68
C GLN A 349 23.95 34.15 8.43
N LYS A 350 23.33 33.83 7.28
CA LYS A 350 21.96 34.29 7.01
C LYS A 350 20.99 33.53 7.90
N THR A 351 20.16 34.26 8.63
CA THR A 351 19.05 33.69 9.40
C THR A 351 18.08 33.02 8.43
N LYS A 352 17.84 31.71 8.60
CA LYS A 352 16.89 30.98 7.77
C LYS A 352 15.50 31.58 7.98
N VAL A 353 14.88 32.05 6.90
CA VAL A 353 13.50 32.57 6.95
C VAL A 353 12.56 31.42 7.32
N LYS A 354 11.75 31.62 8.36
CA LYS A 354 10.77 30.65 8.81
C LYS A 354 9.71 30.46 7.72
N LYS A 355 9.69 29.29 7.07
CA LYS A 355 8.63 28.95 6.10
C LYS A 355 7.30 28.76 6.85
N PRO A 356 6.17 29.28 6.33
CA PRO A 356 4.85 29.05 6.92
C PRO A 356 4.50 27.56 6.86
N LYS A 357 3.75 27.07 7.86
CA LYS A 357 3.45 25.63 8.01
C LYS A 357 2.80 24.98 6.78
N ASN A 358 1.98 25.74 6.03
CA ASN A 358 1.31 25.27 4.82
C ASN A 358 2.23 25.13 3.60
N LYS A 359 3.50 25.58 3.70
CA LYS A 359 4.54 25.43 2.67
C LYS A 359 5.68 24.52 3.15
N LEU A 360 5.46 23.78 4.23
CA LEU A 360 6.41 22.77 4.67
C LEU A 360 6.16 21.49 3.87
N PRO A 361 7.22 20.79 3.43
CA PRO A 361 7.08 19.47 2.82
C PRO A 361 6.40 18.50 3.79
N ILE A 362 5.70 17.52 3.25
CA ILE A 362 5.10 16.44 4.04
C ILE A 362 6.23 15.71 4.79
N GLN A 363 6.10 15.62 6.11
CA GLN A 363 7.08 14.96 6.96
C GLN A 363 6.92 13.44 6.87
N ASP A 364 8.04 12.73 6.84
CA ASP A 364 8.08 11.27 6.82
C ASP A 364 7.57 10.73 8.17
N SER A 365 6.59 9.83 8.14
CA SER A 365 5.99 9.22 9.35
C SER A 365 6.74 8.00 9.88
N THR A 366 7.71 7.47 9.11
CA THR A 366 8.32 6.18 9.44
C THR A 366 9.49 6.33 10.40
N ASN A 367 9.21 6.28 11.70
CA ASN A 367 10.21 5.89 12.69
C ASN A 367 10.31 4.36 12.66
N GLN A 368 11.10 3.81 11.73
CA GLN A 368 11.43 2.39 11.76
C GLN A 368 12.27 2.13 13.01
N ARG A 369 11.71 1.42 13.98
CA ARG A 369 12.36 1.08 15.25
C ARG A 369 12.63 -0.42 15.29
N ARG A 370 13.71 -0.82 15.96
CA ARG A 370 13.97 -2.24 16.22
C ARG A 370 13.31 -2.66 17.54
N SER A 371 12.28 -3.50 17.50
CA SER A 371 11.65 -4.07 18.70
C SER A 371 12.57 -5.04 19.46
N ALA A 372 12.20 -5.34 20.70
CA ALA A 372 12.85 -6.35 21.54
C ALA A 372 13.00 -7.70 20.80
N LEU A 373 14.08 -8.44 21.09
CA LEU A 373 14.40 -9.67 20.36
C LEU A 373 13.30 -10.73 20.47
N SER A 374 12.76 -10.96 21.67
CA SER A 374 11.66 -11.91 21.90
C SER A 374 10.47 -11.61 21.00
N ILE A 375 10.16 -10.32 20.81
CA ILE A 375 9.04 -9.86 20.00
C ILE A 375 9.30 -10.14 18.52
N ARG A 376 10.51 -9.82 18.04
CA ARG A 376 10.91 -10.11 16.67
C ARG A 376 10.93 -11.61 16.37
N LEU A 377 11.27 -12.46 17.34
CA LEU A 377 11.27 -13.91 17.15
C LEU A 377 9.85 -14.44 16.94
N PHE A 378 8.89 -14.10 17.82
CA PHE A 378 7.53 -14.61 17.62
C PHE A 378 6.85 -13.96 16.40
N LEU A 379 7.09 -12.66 16.12
CA LEU A 379 6.54 -12.04 14.91
C LEU A 379 7.11 -12.68 13.64
N LYS A 380 8.38 -13.11 13.67
CA LYS A 380 8.97 -13.87 12.57
C LYS A 380 8.31 -15.24 12.42
N GLU A 381 8.10 -15.98 13.51
CA GLU A 381 7.41 -17.27 13.51
C GLU A 381 6.00 -17.12 12.95
N PHE A 382 5.24 -16.13 13.44
CA PHE A 382 3.94 -15.75 12.91
C PHE A 382 3.97 -15.48 11.40
N CYS A 383 4.91 -14.68 10.89
CA CYS A 383 5.00 -14.39 9.46
C CYS A 383 5.29 -15.65 8.63
N VAL A 384 6.08 -16.59 9.16
CA VAL A 384 6.37 -17.87 8.50
C VAL A 384 5.12 -18.74 8.43
N GLU A 385 4.37 -18.84 9.53
CA GLU A 385 3.11 -19.60 9.57
C GLU A 385 2.04 -18.99 8.66
N PHE A 386 1.90 -17.67 8.70
CA PHE A 386 0.99 -16.93 7.83
C PHE A 386 1.29 -17.19 6.34
N LEU A 387 2.56 -17.14 5.93
CA LEU A 387 2.98 -17.42 4.56
C LEU A 387 2.76 -18.88 4.14
N ASN A 388 2.92 -19.83 5.07
CA ASN A 388 2.88 -21.26 4.75
C ASN A 388 1.50 -21.75 4.28
N GLY A 389 0.40 -21.16 4.78
CA GLY A 389 -0.95 -21.65 4.49
C GLY A 389 -2.07 -20.62 4.45
N VAL A 390 -1.81 -19.37 4.89
CA VAL A 390 -2.86 -18.36 5.10
C VAL A 390 -2.81 -17.24 4.05
N TYR A 391 -1.61 -16.82 3.66
CA TYR A 391 -1.40 -15.66 2.81
C TYR A 391 -2.16 -15.71 1.49
N ASN A 392 -1.99 -16.77 0.69
CA ASN A 392 -2.60 -16.86 -0.65
C ASN A 392 -4.16 -16.81 -0.59
N PRO A 393 -4.86 -17.60 0.25
CA PRO A 393 -6.32 -17.50 0.40
C PRO A 393 -6.80 -16.10 0.83
N VAL A 394 -6.17 -15.53 1.86
CA VAL A 394 -6.54 -14.21 2.39
C VAL A 394 -6.32 -13.12 1.34
N MET A 395 -5.19 -13.14 0.64
CA MET A 395 -4.89 -12.15 -0.40
C MET A 395 -5.80 -12.30 -1.63
N ARG A 396 -6.23 -13.52 -1.97
CA ARG A 396 -7.22 -13.74 -3.03
C ARG A 396 -8.56 -13.10 -2.68
N TYR A 397 -9.03 -13.32 -1.46
CA TYR A 397 -10.26 -12.69 -0.99
C TYR A 397 -10.13 -11.18 -0.93
N ALA A 398 -9.05 -10.67 -0.32
CA ALA A 398 -8.79 -9.24 -0.23
C ALA A 398 -8.72 -8.57 -1.61
N LYS A 399 -8.10 -9.24 -2.59
CA LYS A 399 -8.11 -8.80 -3.99
C LYS A 399 -9.54 -8.72 -4.54
N SER A 400 -10.40 -9.70 -4.28
CA SER A 400 -11.80 -9.66 -4.73
C SER A 400 -12.56 -8.47 -4.12
N CYS A 401 -12.38 -8.18 -2.83
CA CYS A 401 -12.97 -7.01 -2.18
C CYS A 401 -12.50 -5.70 -2.83
N VAL A 402 -11.20 -5.59 -3.11
CA VAL A 402 -10.60 -4.40 -3.75
C VAL A 402 -11.06 -4.21 -5.21
N ILE A 403 -11.35 -5.27 -5.95
CA ILE A 403 -11.80 -5.20 -7.35
C ILE A 403 -13.31 -4.95 -7.46
N SER A 404 -14.12 -5.66 -6.65
CA SER A 404 -15.58 -5.63 -6.74
C SER A 404 -16.19 -4.31 -6.27
N ASP A 405 -15.51 -3.61 -5.36
CA ASP A 405 -16.08 -2.42 -4.74
C ASP A 405 -15.58 -1.13 -5.41
N VAL A 406 -16.43 -0.53 -6.25
CA VAL A 406 -16.20 0.80 -6.85
C VAL A 406 -16.12 1.89 -5.78
N GLN A 407 -16.60 1.61 -4.56
CA GLN A 407 -16.56 2.45 -3.38
C GLN A 407 -15.81 1.79 -2.20
N CYS A 408 -14.83 0.91 -2.49
CA CYS A 408 -14.00 0.28 -1.46
C CYS A 408 -13.67 1.26 -0.34
N ASP A 409 -14.04 0.90 0.89
CA ASP A 409 -13.66 1.64 2.08
C ASP A 409 -12.16 1.84 2.00
N THR A 410 -11.76 3.09 1.78
CA THR A 410 -10.45 3.40 1.20
C THR A 410 -9.24 2.95 2.05
N THR A 411 -9.50 2.49 3.27
CA THR A 411 -8.58 1.83 4.21
C THR A 411 -8.26 0.38 3.80
N GLU A 412 -9.21 -0.37 3.25
CA GLU A 412 -9.06 -1.77 2.85
C GLU A 412 -8.03 -1.94 1.73
N GLY A 413 -8.10 -1.12 0.68
CA GLY A 413 -7.09 -1.10 -0.38
C GLY A 413 -5.70 -0.73 0.13
N SER A 414 -5.62 0.17 1.11
CA SER A 414 -4.35 0.55 1.74
C SER A 414 -3.74 -0.63 2.52
N CYS A 415 -4.59 -1.40 3.22
CA CYS A 415 -4.20 -2.59 3.97
C CYS A 415 -3.69 -3.69 3.02
N TYR A 416 -4.42 -3.95 1.93
CA TYR A 416 -4.01 -4.90 0.89
C TYR A 416 -2.63 -4.57 0.30
N LEU A 417 -2.40 -3.32 -0.11
CA LEU A 417 -1.12 -2.88 -0.65
C LEU A 417 0.02 -3.00 0.37
N TRP A 418 -0.25 -2.63 1.62
CA TRP A 418 0.73 -2.75 2.69
C TRP A 418 1.11 -4.21 2.93
N ALA A 419 0.12 -5.12 2.98
CA ALA A 419 0.33 -6.54 3.22
C ALA A 419 1.07 -7.20 2.07
N LEU A 420 0.69 -6.89 0.81
CA LEU A 420 1.40 -7.34 -0.38
C LEU A 420 2.88 -6.97 -0.28
N ARG A 421 3.18 -5.68 -0.08
CA ARG A 421 4.55 -5.20 0.05
C ARG A 421 5.31 -5.91 1.19
N PHE A 422 4.74 -5.95 2.39
CA PHE A 422 5.43 -6.47 3.57
C PHE A 422 5.76 -7.96 3.46
N PHE A 423 4.76 -8.79 3.12
CA PHE A 423 4.94 -10.24 3.09
C PHE A 423 5.75 -10.72 1.88
N MET A 424 5.67 -10.03 0.74
CA MET A 424 6.55 -10.31 -0.39
C MET A 424 8.01 -9.96 -0.08
N GLU A 425 8.28 -8.81 0.55
CA GLU A 425 9.63 -8.44 1.01
C GLU A 425 10.15 -9.46 2.03
N PHE A 426 9.32 -9.87 2.99
CA PHE A 426 9.68 -10.86 4.01
C PHE A 426 10.05 -12.21 3.37
N ASN A 427 9.21 -12.71 2.45
CA ASN A 427 9.47 -13.96 1.72
C ASN A 427 10.79 -13.87 0.94
N ARG A 428 11.03 -12.74 0.25
CA ARG A 428 12.28 -12.50 -0.50
C ARG A 428 13.52 -12.51 0.39
N CYS A 429 13.44 -11.98 1.61
CA CYS A 429 14.59 -11.85 2.51
C CYS A 429 14.84 -13.08 3.40
N TYR A 430 13.83 -13.89 3.72
CA TYR A 430 13.99 -15.02 4.63
C TYR A 430 14.44 -16.31 3.93
N LYS A 431 13.53 -16.92 3.15
CA LYS A 431 13.73 -18.18 2.41
C LYS A 431 12.84 -18.16 1.18
N PHE A 432 13.26 -17.40 0.17
CA PHE A 432 12.43 -17.10 -0.99
C PHE A 432 11.85 -18.36 -1.64
N GLN A 433 10.53 -18.47 -1.58
CA GLN A 433 9.76 -19.53 -2.21
C GLN A 433 8.53 -18.94 -2.87
N VAL A 434 8.41 -19.11 -4.19
CA VAL A 434 7.33 -18.49 -4.99
C VAL A 434 5.96 -19.03 -4.63
N LYS A 435 5.87 -20.30 -4.22
CA LYS A 435 4.60 -20.95 -3.81
C LYS A 435 3.84 -20.20 -2.70
N TYR A 436 4.55 -19.50 -1.81
CA TYR A 436 3.90 -18.79 -0.69
C TYR A 436 3.29 -17.46 -1.09
N VAL A 437 3.66 -16.91 -2.24
CA VAL A 437 3.23 -15.58 -2.71
C VAL A 437 2.65 -15.64 -4.14
N SER A 438 2.28 -16.83 -4.60
CA SER A 438 1.83 -17.08 -5.96
C SER A 438 0.57 -16.29 -6.33
N GLU A 439 -0.30 -15.99 -5.36
CA GLU A 439 -1.50 -15.18 -5.59
C GLU A 439 -1.17 -13.73 -5.97
N THR A 440 -0.09 -13.19 -5.40
CA THR A 440 0.28 -11.77 -5.52
C THR A 440 1.31 -11.48 -6.61
N ILE A 441 1.77 -12.49 -7.34
CA ILE A 441 2.75 -12.35 -8.42
C ILE A 441 2.16 -12.80 -9.75
N SER A 442 1.35 -11.93 -10.35
CA SER A 442 0.77 -12.15 -11.67
C SER A 442 0.68 -10.83 -12.45
N THR A 443 0.46 -10.92 -13.77
CA THR A 443 0.25 -9.75 -14.63
C THR A 443 -0.96 -8.92 -14.22
N GLU A 444 -1.99 -9.58 -13.68
CA GLU A 444 -3.20 -8.93 -13.17
C GLU A 444 -2.91 -8.07 -11.93
N ILE A 445 -2.01 -8.52 -11.05
CA ILE A 445 -1.64 -7.74 -9.87
C ILE A 445 -0.87 -6.47 -10.28
N PHE A 446 0.01 -6.56 -11.27
CA PHE A 446 0.66 -5.37 -11.85
C PHE A 446 -0.36 -4.37 -12.39
N TYR A 447 -1.40 -4.85 -13.07
CA TYR A 447 -2.52 -4.02 -13.53
C TYR A 447 -3.26 -3.33 -12.39
N ILE A 448 -3.66 -4.09 -11.35
CA ILE A 448 -4.42 -3.56 -10.22
C ILE A 448 -3.63 -2.46 -9.50
N ILE A 449 -2.34 -2.69 -9.22
CA ILE A 449 -1.51 -1.69 -8.53
C ILE A 449 -1.32 -0.44 -9.40
N GLN A 450 -1.06 -0.61 -10.71
CA GLN A 450 -0.94 0.54 -11.62
C GLN A 450 -2.23 1.36 -11.68
N ARG A 451 -3.39 0.71 -11.81
CA ARG A 451 -4.69 1.40 -11.77
C ARG A 451 -4.92 2.13 -10.44
N GLN A 452 -4.53 1.56 -9.31
CA GLN A 452 -4.61 2.23 -8.01
C GLN A 452 -3.66 3.42 -7.90
N MET A 453 -2.44 3.32 -8.43
CA MET A 453 -1.50 4.45 -8.48
C MET A 453 -2.09 5.64 -9.26
N ASP A 454 -2.69 5.37 -10.42
CA ASP A 454 -3.31 6.41 -11.23
C ASP A 454 -4.53 7.02 -10.52
N GLN A 455 -5.41 6.19 -9.95
CA GLN A 455 -6.55 6.66 -9.16
C GLN A 455 -6.12 7.53 -7.97
N TYR A 456 -5.11 7.12 -7.20
CA TYR A 456 -4.63 7.91 -6.07
C TYR A 456 -4.01 9.22 -6.52
N TYR A 457 -3.29 9.23 -7.64
CA TYR A 457 -2.77 10.46 -8.21
C TYR A 457 -3.89 11.41 -8.66
N GLU A 458 -4.94 10.90 -9.33
CA GLU A 458 -6.14 11.68 -9.68
C GLU A 458 -6.82 12.26 -8.44
N MET A 459 -6.92 11.49 -7.35
CA MET A 459 -7.50 11.96 -6.07
C MET A 459 -6.64 13.04 -5.41
N ILE A 460 -5.31 13.00 -5.53
CA ILE A 460 -4.43 14.10 -5.07
C ILE A 460 -4.72 15.40 -5.83
N VAL A 461 -5.08 15.31 -7.11
CA VAL A 461 -5.37 16.47 -7.96
C VAL A 461 -6.76 17.03 -7.68
N THR A 462 -7.77 16.17 -7.50
CA THR A 462 -9.18 16.56 -7.32
C THR A 462 -9.52 16.92 -5.86
N ASP A 463 -9.15 16.08 -4.89
CA ASP A 463 -9.45 16.27 -3.47
C ASP A 463 -8.30 16.96 -2.71
N LYS A 464 -8.27 18.28 -2.84
CA LYS A 464 -7.25 19.14 -2.20
C LYS A 464 -7.30 19.13 -0.67
N LYS A 465 -8.39 18.64 -0.05
CA LYS A 465 -8.53 18.63 1.43
C LYS A 465 -7.82 17.43 2.05
N ARG A 466 -7.81 16.28 1.37
CA ARG A 466 -7.23 15.02 1.88
C ARG A 466 -5.91 14.64 1.20
N ILE A 467 -5.17 15.61 0.64
CA ILE A 467 -3.86 15.39 -0.01
C ILE A 467 -2.93 14.48 0.82
N PRO A 468 -2.76 14.66 2.16
CA PRO A 468 -1.86 13.79 2.92
C PRO A 468 -2.25 12.31 2.91
N ILE A 469 -3.55 12.01 2.91
CA ILE A 469 -4.07 10.64 2.90
C ILE A 469 -3.83 10.02 1.53
N TRP A 470 -4.16 10.75 0.46
CA TRP A 470 -3.96 10.26 -0.91
C TRP A 470 -2.48 10.10 -1.27
N SER A 471 -1.63 11.00 -0.79
CA SER A 471 -0.16 10.90 -0.90
C SER A 471 0.39 9.66 -0.21
N TYR A 472 -0.07 9.39 1.01
CA TYR A 472 0.29 8.17 1.73
C TYR A 472 -0.12 6.89 0.97
N ARG A 473 -1.33 6.86 0.40
CA ARG A 473 -1.81 5.72 -0.40
C ARG A 473 -1.03 5.50 -1.68
N LEU A 474 -0.73 6.59 -2.40
CA LEU A 474 0.13 6.54 -3.58
C LEU A 474 1.52 6.00 -3.22
N HIS A 475 2.06 6.39 -2.07
CA HIS A 475 3.34 5.86 -1.59
C HIS A 475 3.27 4.37 -1.30
N LEU A 476 2.23 3.88 -0.61
CA LEU A 476 2.03 2.45 -0.40
C LEU A 476 1.96 1.66 -1.73
N ALA A 477 1.22 2.18 -2.71
CA ALA A 477 1.11 1.56 -4.03
C ALA A 477 2.46 1.51 -4.76
N LEU A 478 3.24 2.58 -4.71
CA LEU A 478 4.59 2.62 -5.27
C LEU A 478 5.53 1.62 -4.56
N GLU A 479 5.49 1.53 -3.23
CA GLU A 479 6.31 0.56 -2.50
C GLU A 479 5.91 -0.90 -2.85
N ALA A 480 4.62 -1.17 -3.02
CA ALA A 480 4.11 -2.46 -3.47
C ALA A 480 4.60 -2.79 -4.90
N TYR A 481 4.50 -1.84 -5.83
CA TYR A 481 5.02 -1.99 -7.20
C TYR A 481 6.53 -2.25 -7.21
N LYS A 482 7.30 -1.52 -6.40
CA LYS A 482 8.74 -1.73 -6.20
C LYS A 482 9.05 -3.15 -5.75
N GLU A 483 8.29 -3.69 -4.80
CA GLU A 483 8.50 -5.05 -4.30
C GLU A 483 8.11 -6.13 -5.32
N LEU A 484 7.10 -5.90 -6.16
CA LEU A 484 6.82 -6.78 -7.30
C LEU A 484 8.02 -6.87 -8.25
N LEU A 485 8.65 -5.73 -8.58
CA LEU A 485 9.86 -5.72 -9.41
C LEU A 485 11.03 -6.47 -8.75
N HIS A 486 11.25 -6.25 -7.45
CA HIS A 486 12.27 -6.99 -6.71
C HIS A 486 12.01 -8.49 -6.67
N THR A 487 10.74 -8.91 -6.56
CA THR A 487 10.34 -10.31 -6.60
C THR A 487 10.63 -10.92 -7.96
N LEU A 488 10.32 -10.23 -9.07
CA LEU A 488 10.69 -10.70 -10.43
C LEU A 488 12.22 -10.87 -10.59
N MET A 489 13.01 -9.95 -10.05
CA MET A 489 14.48 -10.09 -10.04
C MET A 489 14.96 -11.29 -9.21
N ALA A 490 14.25 -11.65 -8.15
CA ALA A 490 14.55 -12.84 -7.34
C ALA A 490 14.14 -14.13 -8.07
N MET A 491 12.99 -14.13 -8.75
CA MET A 491 12.53 -15.25 -9.59
C MET A 491 13.52 -15.58 -10.71
N ASP A 492 14.14 -14.57 -11.33
CA ASP A 492 15.18 -14.78 -12.36
C ASP A 492 16.40 -15.56 -11.87
N LYS A 493 16.71 -15.47 -10.58
CA LYS A 493 17.83 -16.15 -9.93
C LYS A 493 17.44 -17.50 -9.35
N SER A 494 16.16 -17.88 -9.43
CA SER A 494 15.67 -19.16 -8.94
C SER A 494 16.35 -20.31 -9.67
N PRO A 495 16.67 -21.44 -9.00
CA PRO A 495 17.18 -22.65 -9.65
C PRO A 495 16.15 -23.32 -10.56
N ASP A 496 14.86 -23.11 -10.31
CA ASP A 496 13.74 -23.70 -11.07
C ASP A 496 13.51 -22.99 -12.42
N GLN A 497 13.35 -23.77 -13.49
CA GLN A 497 13.11 -23.26 -14.84
C GLN A 497 11.70 -22.69 -14.99
N ASP A 498 10.67 -23.31 -14.42
CA ASP A 498 9.27 -22.89 -14.57
C ASP A 498 9.05 -21.50 -13.97
N ILE A 499 9.70 -21.25 -12.83
CA ILE A 499 9.71 -19.95 -12.16
C ILE A 499 10.40 -18.89 -13.03
N ARG A 500 11.52 -19.23 -13.68
CA ARG A 500 12.23 -18.31 -14.59
C ARG A 500 11.42 -18.01 -15.85
N GLU A 501 10.71 -18.99 -16.39
CA GLU A 501 9.84 -18.80 -17.55
C GLU A 501 8.64 -17.92 -17.20
N SER A 502 7.98 -18.19 -16.07
CA SER A 502 6.91 -17.34 -15.53
C SER A 502 7.38 -15.88 -15.35
N SER A 503 8.58 -15.68 -14.78
CA SER A 503 9.20 -14.35 -14.66
C SER A 503 9.42 -13.67 -16.02
N LYS A 504 9.87 -14.41 -17.05
CA LYS A 504 10.05 -13.88 -18.42
C LYS A 504 8.73 -13.43 -19.03
N VAL A 505 7.65 -14.20 -18.88
CA VAL A 505 6.32 -13.85 -19.38
C VAL A 505 5.81 -12.57 -18.72
N ILE A 506 5.89 -12.47 -17.39
CA ILE A 506 5.46 -11.27 -16.67
C ILE A 506 6.29 -10.06 -17.10
N LYS A 507 7.63 -10.17 -17.17
CA LYS A 507 8.49 -9.08 -17.64
C LYS A 507 8.19 -8.65 -19.07
N SER A 508 7.91 -9.59 -19.97
CA SER A 508 7.50 -9.27 -21.34
C SER A 508 6.28 -8.37 -21.33
N ASN A 509 5.24 -8.75 -20.58
CA ASN A 509 4.03 -7.93 -20.48
C ASN A 509 4.32 -6.56 -19.83
N VAL A 510 5.09 -6.52 -18.74
CA VAL A 510 5.47 -5.26 -18.06
C VAL A 510 6.24 -4.30 -18.98
N PHE A 511 7.11 -4.81 -19.86
CA PHE A 511 7.93 -3.96 -20.73
C PHE A 511 7.28 -3.59 -22.06
N TYR A 512 6.41 -4.44 -22.62
CA TYR A 512 5.75 -4.16 -23.91
C TYR A 512 4.50 -3.30 -23.78
N VAL A 513 3.74 -3.47 -22.70
CA VAL A 513 2.50 -2.71 -22.43
C VAL A 513 2.87 -1.26 -22.06
N PRO A 514 2.45 -0.25 -22.86
CA PRO A 514 2.81 1.15 -22.66
C PRO A 514 2.45 1.69 -21.28
N GLU A 515 1.29 1.30 -20.76
CA GLU A 515 0.74 1.76 -19.48
C GLU A 515 1.74 1.53 -18.35
N TYR A 516 2.29 0.31 -18.23
CA TYR A 516 3.29 0.00 -17.20
C TYR A 516 4.61 0.74 -17.41
N ARG A 517 5.04 0.89 -18.66
CA ARG A 517 6.31 1.56 -19.00
C ARG A 517 6.26 3.05 -18.69
N GLU A 518 5.13 3.68 -18.94
CA GLU A 518 4.94 5.12 -18.78
C GLU A 518 4.56 5.51 -17.35
N THR A 519 3.94 4.59 -16.58
CA THR A 519 3.50 4.85 -15.19
C THR A 519 4.64 5.44 -14.34
N ILE A 520 5.79 4.75 -14.25
CA ILE A 520 6.91 5.17 -13.39
C ILE A 520 7.50 6.50 -13.87
N LEU A 521 7.60 6.70 -15.18
CA LEU A 521 8.10 7.94 -15.77
C LEU A 521 7.14 9.11 -15.47
N SER A 522 5.84 8.90 -15.63
CA SER A 522 4.79 9.86 -15.31
C SER A 522 4.87 10.28 -13.85
N GLN A 523 4.98 9.31 -12.92
CA GLN A 523 5.13 9.60 -11.48
C GLN A 523 6.39 10.43 -11.18
N LEU A 524 7.51 10.18 -11.89
CA LEU A 524 8.75 10.93 -11.72
C LEU A 524 8.67 12.37 -12.26
N LEU A 525 8.03 12.56 -13.40
CA LEU A 525 7.81 13.90 -13.98
C LEU A 525 6.82 14.74 -13.17
N ASN A 526 5.87 14.08 -12.51
CA ASN A 526 4.80 14.70 -11.74
C ASN A 526 5.09 14.84 -10.24
N PHE A 527 6.32 14.59 -9.80
CA PHE A 527 6.71 14.73 -8.40
C PHE A 527 6.58 16.18 -7.92
N ASP A 528 5.89 16.38 -6.79
CA ASP A 528 5.67 17.69 -6.17
C ASP A 528 6.09 17.65 -4.69
N GLU A 529 7.09 18.46 -4.30
CA GLU A 529 7.64 18.54 -2.94
C GLU A 529 6.58 18.96 -1.89
N PHE A 530 5.50 19.62 -2.29
CA PHE A 530 4.43 20.01 -1.38
C PHE A 530 3.39 18.92 -1.14
N LYS A 531 3.24 17.98 -2.09
CA LYS A 531 2.22 16.93 -2.05
C LYS A 531 2.79 15.55 -1.73
N MET A 532 4.09 15.35 -1.92
CA MET A 532 4.75 14.06 -1.78
C MET A 532 5.94 14.18 -0.82
N SER A 533 6.16 13.15 -0.01
CA SER A 533 7.21 13.13 1.00
C SER A 533 8.60 12.90 0.40
N ARG A 534 9.66 13.17 1.19
CA ARG A 534 11.03 12.86 0.76
C ARG A 534 11.26 11.36 0.64
N LYS A 535 10.66 10.55 1.53
CA LYS A 535 10.72 9.10 1.44
C LYS A 535 10.08 8.58 0.14
N TYR A 536 8.94 9.13 -0.26
CA TYR A 536 8.33 8.82 -1.55
C TYR A 536 9.30 9.04 -2.71
N LEU A 537 10.01 10.18 -2.73
CA LEU A 537 11.01 10.47 -3.77
C LEU A 537 12.15 9.44 -3.79
N ILE A 538 12.66 9.05 -2.62
CA ILE A 538 13.72 8.02 -2.52
C ILE A 538 13.23 6.70 -3.10
N ASP A 539 12.02 6.28 -2.73
CA ASP A 539 11.43 5.04 -3.23
C ASP A 539 11.12 5.11 -4.73
N LEU A 540 10.67 6.26 -5.22
CA LEU A 540 10.39 6.48 -6.64
C LEU A 540 11.65 6.38 -7.48
N VAL A 541 12.71 7.10 -7.10
CA VAL A 541 14.02 7.04 -7.77
C VAL A 541 14.59 5.62 -7.72
N THR A 542 14.45 4.93 -6.59
CA THR A 542 14.87 3.53 -6.43
C THR A 542 14.09 2.62 -7.39
N THR A 543 12.78 2.80 -7.48
CA THR A 543 11.89 2.03 -8.38
C THR A 543 12.25 2.28 -9.84
N THR A 544 12.49 3.54 -10.23
CA THR A 544 12.95 3.89 -11.58
C THR A 544 14.30 3.24 -11.89
N HIS A 545 15.25 3.29 -10.95
CA HIS A 545 16.55 2.65 -11.13
C HIS A 545 16.42 1.13 -11.35
N ILE A 546 15.59 0.45 -10.54
CA ILE A 546 15.32 -0.98 -10.66
C ILE A 546 14.70 -1.28 -12.02
N PHE A 547 13.65 -0.53 -12.41
CA PHE A 547 12.95 -0.72 -13.67
C PHE A 547 13.88 -0.59 -14.87
N LEU A 548 14.68 0.49 -14.93
CA LEU A 548 15.64 0.72 -16.02
C LEU A 548 16.71 -0.37 -16.08
N LYS A 549 17.22 -0.81 -14.92
CA LYS A 549 18.22 -1.88 -14.87
C LYS A 549 17.65 -3.23 -15.32
N MET A 550 16.40 -3.55 -14.96
CA MET A 550 15.72 -4.74 -15.45
C MET A 550 15.47 -4.65 -16.97
N LEU A 551 15.09 -3.47 -17.47
CA LEU A 551 14.90 -3.20 -18.90
C LEU A 551 16.21 -3.38 -19.68
N GLU A 552 17.32 -2.84 -19.16
CA GLU A 552 18.66 -3.00 -19.75
C GLU A 552 19.02 -4.49 -19.86
N GLN A 553 18.83 -5.26 -18.80
CA GLN A 553 19.11 -6.71 -18.80
C GLN A 553 18.19 -7.48 -19.76
N PHE A 554 16.94 -7.07 -19.89
CA PHE A 554 15.98 -7.65 -20.82
C PHE A 554 16.42 -7.41 -22.27
N CYS A 555 16.80 -6.18 -22.60
CA CYS A 555 17.32 -5.80 -23.92
C CYS A 555 18.70 -6.39 -24.23
N ALA A 556 19.54 -6.63 -23.23
CA ALA A 556 20.86 -7.25 -23.44
C ALA A 556 20.76 -8.74 -23.74
N LYS A 557 19.79 -9.45 -23.12
CA LYS A 557 19.59 -10.91 -23.30
C LYS A 557 18.77 -11.25 -24.55
N GLY A 558 17.84 -10.40 -24.97
CA GLY A 558 17.14 -10.53 -26.24
C GLY A 558 17.80 -9.62 -27.27
N GLN A 559 18.42 -10.17 -28.33
CA GLN A 559 19.06 -9.41 -29.44
C GLN A 559 18.08 -8.53 -30.27
N ARG A 560 17.07 -7.91 -29.66
CA ARG A 560 16.06 -7.07 -30.29
C ARG A 560 15.88 -5.83 -29.43
N SER A 561 16.31 -4.68 -29.94
CA SER A 561 15.84 -3.38 -29.48
C SER A 561 14.32 -3.45 -29.28
N LEU A 562 13.80 -3.03 -28.11
CA LEU A 562 12.36 -2.92 -27.88
C LEU A 562 11.72 -2.19 -29.05
N ILE A 563 10.88 -2.88 -29.82
CA ILE A 563 10.19 -2.31 -30.98
C ILE A 563 8.98 -1.53 -30.42
N VAL A 564 9.26 -0.35 -29.87
CA VAL A 564 8.23 0.58 -29.43
C VAL A 564 7.70 1.30 -30.67
N GLN A 565 6.58 0.82 -31.20
CA GLN A 565 5.84 1.35 -32.35
C GLN A 565 6.71 1.67 -33.59
N LYS A 566 6.49 0.93 -34.69
CA LYS A 566 6.92 1.43 -36.00
C LYS A 566 6.20 2.77 -36.24
N LEU A 567 6.89 3.90 -36.00
CA LEU A 567 6.50 5.19 -36.55
C LEU A 567 6.27 4.95 -38.04
N LYS A 568 5.01 5.04 -38.49
CA LYS A 568 4.71 5.04 -39.92
C LYS A 568 5.63 6.08 -40.54
N LYS A 569 6.62 5.63 -41.32
CA LYS A 569 7.61 6.53 -41.95
C LYS A 569 6.81 7.59 -42.69
N LYS A 570 6.82 8.83 -42.19
CA LYS A 570 6.33 9.97 -42.95
C LYS A 570 7.11 9.96 -44.26
N ARG A 571 6.43 9.70 -45.39
CA ARG A 571 6.99 9.89 -46.73
C ARG A 571 7.50 11.33 -46.77
N HIS A 572 8.82 11.50 -46.69
CA HIS A 572 9.44 12.79 -46.91
C HIS A 572 9.10 13.20 -48.34
N LYS A 573 8.34 14.29 -48.50
CA LYS A 573 8.25 15.01 -49.77
C LYS A 573 9.65 15.53 -50.07
N SER A 574 10.40 14.82 -50.92
CA SER A 574 11.66 15.32 -51.47
C SER A 574 11.36 16.53 -52.35
N LYS A 575 11.94 17.67 -52.00
CA LYS A 575 11.95 18.91 -52.79
C LYS A 575 12.47 18.62 -54.19
N LYS A 576 11.71 19.05 -55.21
CA LYS A 576 12.17 19.14 -56.60
C LYS A 576 13.37 20.09 -56.68
N GLN A 577 14.53 19.58 -57.08
CA GLN A 577 15.54 20.36 -57.79
C GLN A 577 15.74 19.74 -59.17
N LYS A 578 15.61 20.60 -60.18
CA LYS A 578 15.72 20.30 -61.61
C LYS A 578 17.18 20.00 -61.97
N SER A 579 17.40 18.91 -62.68
CA SER A 579 18.43 18.84 -63.71
C SER A 579 17.89 18.04 -64.90
N ILE A 580 17.93 18.68 -66.05
CA ILE A 580 17.48 18.22 -67.36
C ILE A 580 18.52 17.26 -67.92
N SER A 581 18.10 16.07 -68.34
CA SER A 581 18.52 15.46 -69.61
C SER A 581 17.70 14.18 -69.86
N ARG A 582 16.93 14.22 -70.96
CA ARG A 582 16.24 13.08 -71.55
C ARG A 582 17.24 11.99 -71.94
N LYS A 583 16.94 10.73 -71.61
CA LYS A 583 17.13 9.57 -72.48
C LYS A 583 16.12 8.46 -72.06
N GLU A 584 15.19 8.23 -72.98
CA GLU A 584 14.42 7.01 -73.27
C GLU A 584 13.76 6.25 -72.11
N GLU A 585 12.43 6.44 -72.00
CA GLU A 585 11.53 5.54 -71.30
C GLU A 585 11.39 4.24 -72.10
N THR A 586 11.84 3.12 -71.54
CA THR A 586 11.22 1.82 -71.82
C THR A 586 9.94 1.73 -70.98
N PRO A 587 8.76 1.44 -71.56
CA PRO A 587 7.52 1.37 -70.79
C PRO A 587 7.61 0.24 -69.76
N LYS A 588 7.14 0.51 -68.53
CA LYS A 588 6.87 -0.54 -67.54
C LYS A 588 5.97 -1.60 -68.21
N PRO A 589 6.25 -2.90 -68.09
CA PRO A 589 5.40 -3.92 -68.69
C PRO A 589 3.98 -3.75 -68.12
N SER A 590 3.02 -3.59 -69.03
CA SER A 590 1.59 -3.60 -68.70
C SER A 590 1.24 -4.90 -67.96
N LEU A 591 0.17 -4.86 -67.15
CA LEU A 591 -0.33 -6.06 -66.47
C LEU A 591 -0.69 -7.18 -67.47
N GLU A 592 -1.08 -6.83 -68.71
CA GLU A 592 -1.19 -7.75 -69.84
C GLU A 592 0.11 -8.53 -70.14
N ASN A 593 1.25 -7.85 -70.30
CA ASN A 593 2.51 -8.54 -70.62
C ASN A 593 2.94 -9.50 -69.51
N ARG A 594 2.64 -9.15 -68.25
CA ARG A 594 2.90 -10.04 -67.11
C ARG A 594 1.95 -11.23 -67.12
N TRP A 595 0.69 -11.06 -67.50
CA TRP A 595 -0.24 -12.17 -67.63
C TRP A 595 0.15 -13.13 -68.75
N ASP A 596 0.63 -12.63 -69.90
CA ASP A 596 1.01 -13.48 -71.04
C ASP A 596 2.20 -14.43 -70.73
N ASP A 597 3.12 -14.00 -69.86
CA ASP A 597 4.20 -14.83 -69.35
C ASP A 597 3.72 -15.84 -68.29
N LEU A 598 2.81 -15.41 -67.40
CA LEU A 598 2.26 -16.25 -66.32
C LEU A 598 1.24 -17.28 -66.84
N ALA A 599 0.50 -16.95 -67.91
CA ALA A 599 -0.57 -17.77 -68.50
C ALA A 599 -0.06 -19.12 -69.01
N ARG A 600 1.15 -19.14 -69.60
CA ARG A 600 1.77 -20.39 -70.09
C ARG A 600 2.19 -21.30 -68.94
N GLU A 601 2.79 -20.74 -67.89
CA GLU A 601 3.22 -21.47 -66.69
C GLU A 601 2.01 -21.97 -65.87
N LEU A 602 0.96 -21.15 -65.75
CA LEU A 602 -0.27 -21.50 -65.03
C LEU A 602 -1.08 -22.59 -65.75
N SER A 603 -1.17 -22.54 -67.09
CA SER A 603 -1.86 -23.57 -67.88
C SER A 603 -1.17 -24.93 -67.79
N ALA A 604 0.18 -24.96 -67.74
CA ALA A 604 0.95 -26.19 -67.52
C ALA A 604 0.66 -26.81 -66.14
N VAL A 605 0.62 -25.99 -65.08
CA VAL A 605 0.31 -26.45 -63.71
C VAL A 605 -1.13 -26.93 -63.55
N MET A 606 -2.07 -26.43 -64.36
CA MET A 606 -3.47 -26.90 -64.35
C MET A 606 -3.67 -28.22 -65.11
N GLN A 607 -2.81 -28.53 -66.09
CA GLN A 607 -2.87 -29.79 -66.87
C GLN A 607 -2.11 -30.94 -66.19
N ASP A 608 -1.01 -30.65 -65.50
CA ASP A 608 -0.33 -31.59 -64.61
C ASP A 608 -1.17 -31.74 -63.34
N GLY A 609 -2.10 -32.71 -63.32
CA GLY A 609 -2.96 -33.05 -62.18
C GLY A 609 -2.22 -33.65 -60.97
N GLY A 610 -1.08 -33.08 -60.57
CA GLY A 610 -0.31 -33.47 -59.39
C GLY A 610 -1.03 -33.14 -58.08
N SER A 611 -0.66 -33.83 -56.99
CA SER A 611 -1.25 -33.64 -55.66
C SER A 611 -1.06 -32.21 -55.17
N MET A 612 -2.11 -31.40 -55.27
CA MET A 612 -2.09 -30.02 -54.84
C MET A 612 -2.14 -29.93 -53.31
N PRO A 613 -1.37 -29.03 -52.68
CA PRO A 613 -1.39 -28.86 -51.24
C PRO A 613 -2.76 -28.32 -50.76
N GLU A 614 -3.37 -29.05 -49.83
CA GLU A 614 -4.62 -28.66 -49.17
C GLU A 614 -4.37 -27.40 -48.32
N MET A 615 -5.01 -26.29 -48.70
CA MET A 615 -4.82 -24.99 -48.06
C MET A 615 -6.10 -24.48 -47.43
N ILE A 616 -5.95 -23.83 -46.28
CA ILE A 616 -7.06 -23.34 -45.49
C ILE A 616 -7.47 -21.94 -46.02
N PRO A 617 -8.72 -21.78 -46.51
CA PRO A 617 -9.15 -20.58 -47.21
C PRO A 617 -9.54 -19.40 -46.30
N PHE A 618 -9.91 -19.65 -45.04
CA PHE A 618 -10.27 -18.64 -44.04
C PHE A 618 -9.59 -18.91 -42.69
N ASP A 619 -9.53 -17.92 -41.81
CA ASP A 619 -8.95 -18.04 -40.47
C ASP A 619 -10.06 -18.11 -39.42
N ALA A 620 -10.27 -19.31 -38.86
CA ALA A 620 -11.28 -19.57 -37.84
C ALA A 620 -10.95 -18.98 -36.46
N THR A 621 -9.75 -18.40 -36.27
CA THR A 621 -9.34 -17.76 -35.02
C THR A 621 -9.62 -16.25 -34.98
N LEU A 622 -10.11 -15.69 -36.10
CA LEU A 622 -10.55 -14.31 -36.18
C LEU A 622 -12.05 -14.19 -35.86
N ASP A 623 -12.43 -13.19 -35.06
CA ASP A 623 -13.84 -12.88 -34.74
C ASP A 623 -14.66 -12.36 -35.94
N THR A 624 -14.06 -12.27 -37.13
CA THR A 624 -14.73 -11.86 -38.36
C THR A 624 -15.47 -13.03 -38.99
N PRO A 625 -16.76 -12.88 -39.35
CA PRO A 625 -17.56 -13.94 -39.95
C PRO A 625 -16.95 -14.41 -41.27
N VAL A 626 -17.11 -15.70 -41.57
CA VAL A 626 -16.45 -16.39 -42.70
C VAL A 626 -16.73 -15.70 -44.04
N ASP A 627 -17.94 -15.15 -44.24
CA ASP A 627 -18.32 -14.44 -45.47
C ASP A 627 -17.54 -13.14 -45.71
N ASP A 628 -17.12 -12.45 -44.65
CA ASP A 628 -16.37 -11.19 -44.74
C ASP A 628 -14.87 -11.42 -45.05
N GLN A 629 -14.37 -12.64 -44.80
CA GLN A 629 -12.98 -13.03 -45.07
C GLN A 629 -12.72 -13.32 -46.57
N LYS A 630 -13.77 -13.34 -47.40
CA LYS A 630 -13.72 -13.55 -48.86
C LYS A 630 -12.76 -12.59 -49.57
N SER A 631 -12.79 -11.30 -49.20
CA SER A 631 -11.96 -10.27 -49.83
C SER A 631 -10.47 -10.48 -49.55
N ASP A 632 -10.13 -11.05 -48.39
CA ASP A 632 -8.75 -11.32 -48.00
C ASP A 632 -8.23 -12.62 -48.61
N ALA A 633 -9.10 -13.61 -48.83
CA ALA A 633 -8.78 -14.80 -49.63
C ALA A 633 -8.41 -14.44 -51.08
N MET A 634 -9.16 -13.54 -51.73
CA MET A 634 -8.83 -13.05 -53.09
C MET A 634 -7.48 -12.32 -53.14
N LYS A 635 -7.18 -11.47 -52.15
CA LYS A 635 -5.87 -10.80 -52.06
C LYS A 635 -4.72 -11.79 -51.88
N ARG A 636 -4.94 -12.87 -51.12
CA ARG A 636 -3.95 -13.96 -50.95
C ARG A 636 -3.69 -14.68 -52.27
N ILE A 637 -4.75 -15.03 -53.02
CA ILE A 637 -4.62 -15.63 -54.36
C ILE A 637 -3.88 -14.69 -55.32
N GLN A 638 -4.27 -13.41 -55.38
CA GLN A 638 -3.60 -12.41 -56.22
C GLN A 638 -2.11 -12.25 -55.88
N LYS A 639 -1.77 -12.27 -54.59
CA LYS A 639 -0.39 -12.21 -54.12
C LYS A 639 0.42 -13.45 -54.52
N LEU A 640 -0.17 -14.64 -54.41
CA LEU A 640 0.48 -15.90 -54.82
C LEU A 640 0.74 -15.94 -56.34
N LEU A 641 -0.22 -15.46 -57.15
CA LEU A 641 -0.05 -15.31 -58.61
C LEU A 641 1.08 -14.33 -58.96
N ARG A 642 1.15 -13.18 -58.28
CA ARG A 642 2.22 -12.18 -58.50
C ARG A 642 3.60 -12.67 -58.07
N LEU A 643 3.68 -13.60 -57.13
CA LEU A 643 4.91 -14.22 -56.63
C LEU A 643 5.29 -15.52 -57.39
N LYS A 644 4.58 -15.87 -58.47
CA LYS A 644 4.79 -17.09 -59.28
C LYS A 644 4.63 -18.42 -58.53
N HIS A 645 3.82 -18.46 -57.47
CA HIS A 645 3.51 -19.69 -56.74
C HIS A 645 2.17 -20.26 -57.22
N PHE A 646 2.16 -20.85 -58.41
CA PHE A 646 0.94 -21.22 -59.13
C PHE A 646 0.19 -22.41 -58.53
N GLU A 647 0.91 -23.46 -58.10
CA GLU A 647 0.32 -24.63 -57.43
C GLU A 647 -0.49 -24.21 -56.20
N ASN A 648 0.08 -23.29 -55.43
CA ASN A 648 -0.56 -22.72 -54.25
C ASN A 648 -1.73 -21.80 -54.62
N ALA A 649 -1.60 -20.96 -55.64
CA ALA A 649 -2.70 -20.10 -56.08
C ALA A 649 -3.93 -20.91 -56.53
N VAL A 650 -3.71 -21.99 -57.29
CA VAL A 650 -4.76 -22.91 -57.76
C VAL A 650 -5.33 -23.70 -56.57
N GLY A 651 -4.50 -24.29 -55.72
CA GLY A 651 -4.95 -25.04 -54.54
C GLY A 651 -5.81 -24.18 -53.59
N LEU A 652 -5.41 -22.94 -53.35
CA LEU A 652 -6.17 -21.99 -52.51
C LEU A 652 -7.50 -21.61 -53.17
N LEU A 653 -7.54 -21.42 -54.50
CA LEU A 653 -8.79 -21.13 -55.22
C LEU A 653 -9.78 -22.30 -55.13
N ARG A 654 -9.30 -23.55 -55.27
CA ARG A 654 -10.14 -24.74 -55.12
C ARG A 654 -10.70 -24.90 -53.72
N ALA A 655 -9.89 -24.65 -52.69
CA ALA A 655 -10.34 -24.66 -51.30
C ALA A 655 -11.34 -23.52 -50.99
N CYS A 656 -11.12 -22.32 -51.54
CA CYS A 656 -12.07 -21.21 -51.41
C CYS A 656 -13.42 -21.54 -52.04
N ARG A 657 -13.43 -22.29 -53.15
CA ARG A 657 -14.66 -22.71 -53.83
C ARG A 657 -15.49 -23.71 -53.01
N GLU A 658 -14.86 -24.61 -52.27
CA GLU A 658 -15.60 -25.53 -51.37
C GLU A 658 -16.30 -24.79 -50.23
N VAL A 659 -15.72 -23.68 -49.76
CA VAL A 659 -16.27 -22.87 -48.67
C VAL A 659 -17.29 -21.85 -49.15
N TRP A 660 -17.12 -21.28 -50.35
CA TRP A 660 -18.02 -20.27 -50.93
C TRP A 660 -18.56 -20.68 -52.32
N PRO A 661 -19.44 -21.71 -52.41
CA PRO A 661 -19.93 -22.23 -53.69
C PRO A 661 -20.98 -21.34 -54.38
N GLU A 662 -21.67 -20.48 -53.63
CA GLU A 662 -22.77 -19.64 -54.15
C GLU A 662 -22.31 -18.31 -54.77
N ASN A 663 -21.02 -18.00 -54.69
CA ASN A 663 -20.47 -16.70 -55.04
C ASN A 663 -19.68 -16.76 -56.35
N ASP A 664 -20.12 -16.01 -57.38
CA ASP A 664 -19.57 -15.99 -58.76
C ASP A 664 -18.06 -15.68 -58.91
N SER A 665 -17.34 -15.43 -57.82
CA SER A 665 -15.95 -14.98 -57.83
C SER A 665 -14.89 -16.11 -57.82
N PHE A 666 -15.27 -17.33 -57.42
CA PHE A 666 -14.38 -18.51 -57.41
C PHE A 666 -14.87 -19.66 -58.30
N GLY A 667 -16.01 -19.47 -58.96
CA GLY A 667 -16.61 -20.45 -59.87
C GLY A 667 -17.47 -21.52 -59.19
N ARG A 668 -18.29 -22.21 -59.98
CA ARG A 668 -19.16 -23.33 -59.52
C ARG A 668 -18.33 -24.60 -59.28
N ALA A 669 -18.90 -25.56 -58.53
CA ALA A 669 -18.24 -26.82 -58.19
C ALA A 669 -17.78 -27.65 -59.41
N ASP A 670 -18.55 -27.62 -60.51
CA ASP A 670 -18.29 -28.40 -61.75
C ASP A 670 -17.76 -27.52 -62.90
N ILE A 671 -16.78 -26.65 -62.64
CA ILE A 671 -16.26 -25.72 -63.66
C ILE A 671 -15.23 -26.39 -64.60
N PRO A 672 -15.28 -26.16 -65.94
CA PRO A 672 -14.22 -26.62 -66.84
C PRO A 672 -12.91 -25.87 -66.55
N PRO A 673 -11.73 -26.49 -66.82
CA PRO A 673 -10.42 -25.89 -66.53
C PRO A 673 -10.20 -24.55 -67.25
N GLU A 674 -10.90 -24.31 -68.35
CA GLU A 674 -10.88 -23.04 -69.09
C GLU A 674 -11.54 -21.89 -68.31
N GLU A 675 -12.64 -22.17 -67.59
CA GLU A 675 -13.32 -21.18 -66.75
C GLU A 675 -12.61 -20.96 -65.41
N GLU A 676 -11.96 -22.00 -64.85
CA GLU A 676 -11.07 -21.86 -63.68
C GLU A 676 -9.88 -20.93 -64.00
N PHE A 677 -9.35 -21.01 -65.22
CA PHE A 677 -8.30 -20.11 -65.70
C PHE A 677 -8.77 -18.67 -65.85
N LEU A 678 -10.02 -18.46 -66.30
CA LEU A 678 -10.62 -17.12 -66.39
C LEU A 678 -10.87 -16.51 -65.01
N ALA A 679 -11.31 -17.29 -64.02
CA ALA A 679 -11.46 -16.80 -62.65
C ALA A 679 -10.12 -16.33 -62.03
N LEU A 680 -9.02 -17.07 -62.27
CA LEU A 680 -7.68 -16.65 -61.84
C LEU A 680 -7.22 -15.38 -62.56
N ARG A 681 -7.58 -15.23 -63.84
CA ARG A 681 -7.31 -14.01 -64.61
C ARG A 681 -8.05 -12.82 -64.02
N GLU A 682 -9.33 -12.96 -63.73
CA GLU A 682 -10.15 -11.89 -63.15
C GLU A 682 -9.60 -11.45 -61.78
N ILE A 683 -9.22 -12.40 -60.92
CA ILE A 683 -8.60 -12.11 -59.61
C ILE A 683 -7.22 -11.43 -59.79
N PHE A 684 -6.45 -11.78 -60.82
CA PHE A 684 -5.17 -11.14 -61.10
C PHE A 684 -5.33 -9.66 -61.48
N PHE A 685 -6.32 -9.34 -62.32
CA PHE A 685 -6.61 -7.98 -62.81
C PHE A 685 -7.50 -7.15 -61.87
N ALA A 686 -8.14 -7.75 -60.88
CA ALA A 686 -9.00 -7.05 -59.93
C ALA A 686 -8.22 -6.04 -59.06
N ASP A 687 -8.75 -4.82 -58.91
CA ASP A 687 -8.21 -3.79 -58.02
C ASP A 687 -8.64 -4.04 -56.56
N LEU A 688 -7.95 -4.97 -55.91
CA LEU A 688 -8.25 -5.43 -54.56
C LEU A 688 -7.51 -4.63 -53.47
N GLY A 689 -6.97 -3.44 -53.78
CA GLY A 689 -6.42 -2.50 -52.81
C GLY A 689 -5.10 -2.95 -52.14
N GLY A 690 -4.18 -3.55 -52.91
CA GLY A 690 -2.87 -3.99 -52.41
C GLY A 690 -1.71 -3.73 -53.38
N GLU A 691 -0.78 -2.85 -52.98
CA GLU A 691 0.65 -2.97 -53.31
C GLU A 691 1.35 -3.86 -52.28
#